data_AF-A0A847EYP4-F1
#
_entry.id   AF-A0A847EYP4-F1
#
_cell.length_a   1.000
_cell.length_b   1.000
_cell.length_c   1.000
_cell.angle_alpha   90.00
_cell.angle_beta   90.00
_cell.angle_gamma   90.00
#
_symmetry.space_group_name_H-M   'P 1'
#
loop_
_entity.id
_entity.type
_entity.pdbx_description
1 polymer ?
#
loop_
_entity_poly.entity_id
_entity_poly.type
_entity_poly.pdbx_seq_one_letter_code
_entity_poly.pdbx_strand_id
1 'polypeptide(L)'
;MNLSPLKALSLALFTLLSLSTFGANTTQTVAQVTDSVAITTAVDFVITGETPFTATGKVNIEHTEHAVVIIERIKPSKVITSWLSHLYIKGVKAVSGVNCQVKLFASGAIILPYDSNFRPLTCYTEPNYGGTAYDNYTEGHVGGFMKTLTDANLNNQIRSFKLKRGYMVTFALGQSGWGYSRCFIADKEDLEIPVMPTNMAGRISSYRLFKWQNAKKGSLASSDPKYCGLVNATSGFDWAQGRNLLPDVECVPNHIYEDWPSASTIGSVTWSCHSKNNNEPGNASDDTPQSVDVVLDNWQNLMRTGLRLCSESSHDGSMGHLEAFIDSIDARGWRCDILDLHCYWTQGQFDNLTSYSDRYGNGRPIWISEWLWGAWWNNNGIFALVTSATDFSRSAQQKLLDGTKPILEKLNAHPRVERYFYWNAEERTSLWSKDGADTLSLLGRYFATMNEGLAFNRAYEFIPKVVYRASSNLATRFDNTARTLTLNWNDPNGDMLDSMVVLCKRPGATKFERLASIDLKDMNAKNGPAYSFVDTPANGTNAYRIAIYPVGNTTPKYSNTVSSLVISQKAIWNDVSTTYVTNPGFDESSSWQTTSVTNGTANHKPVTGWTTTCTDANGSSAAFSIGSGLQLNGRTVPGKNTEGVVAGGALGISQGWGVASFYTQKVTLPAGTYRIGYTVYNVANTGAFINLCGYQAGTQSPVYDNATSLQTGSWRTTTFDPFTLIKETDVTLSLGYTSAGGTSTSNPYLFFDKVVIEQADLTNVDDAGEEIVYLDITDSLFVNPGFDTQADFQKANLA
;
A
#
# COMPACT_ATOMS: atom_id res chain seq x y z
N MET A 1 31.14 56.32 -29.92
CA MET A 1 29.76 56.72 -29.53
C MET A 1 29.47 56.00 -28.23
N ASN A 2 29.76 56.59 -27.08
CA ASN A 2 28.88 57.50 -26.34
C ASN A 2 27.46 56.94 -26.15
N LEU A 3 27.25 56.19 -25.07
CA LEU A 3 26.45 56.62 -23.91
C LEU A 3 26.59 55.58 -22.77
N SER A 4 27.23 56.03 -21.69
CA SER A 4 27.24 55.45 -20.34
C SER A 4 26.01 55.93 -19.53
N PRO A 5 25.93 55.73 -18.20
CA PRO A 5 25.83 54.52 -17.37
C PRO A 5 24.59 54.62 -16.44
N LEU A 6 24.24 53.59 -15.66
CA LEU A 6 23.74 53.82 -14.29
C LEU A 6 23.82 52.54 -13.44
N LYS A 7 24.83 52.51 -12.57
CA LYS A 7 24.83 51.71 -11.35
C LYS A 7 23.84 52.36 -10.40
N ALA A 8 22.73 51.69 -10.09
CA ALA A 8 21.87 52.03 -8.97
C ALA A 8 22.01 50.93 -7.92
N LEU A 9 22.73 51.27 -6.87
CA LEU A 9 22.86 50.54 -5.62
C LEU A 9 21.49 50.64 -4.90
N SER A 10 20.62 49.65 -5.04
CA SER A 10 19.40 49.54 -4.22
C SER A 10 19.75 48.94 -2.87
N LEU A 11 20.10 49.83 -1.95
CA LEU A 11 20.12 49.62 -0.52
C LEU A 11 18.73 49.12 -0.08
N ALA A 12 18.60 47.81 0.16
CA ALA A 12 17.39 47.23 0.71
C ALA A 12 17.21 47.79 2.13
N LEU A 13 16.28 48.74 2.25
CA LEU A 13 15.78 49.27 3.51
C LEU A 13 15.10 48.11 4.24
N PHE A 14 15.81 47.48 5.17
CA PHE A 14 15.21 46.61 6.19
C PHE A 14 14.31 47.48 7.06
N THR A 15 13.08 47.72 6.61
CA THR A 15 12.00 48.03 7.54
C THR A 15 11.84 46.81 8.43
N LEU A 16 12.28 46.96 9.68
CA LEU A 16 11.86 46.15 10.82
C LEU A 16 10.33 46.18 10.90
N LEU A 17 9.67 45.35 10.09
CA LEU A 17 8.42 44.76 10.51
C LEU A 17 8.80 43.89 11.70
N SER A 18 8.36 44.31 12.88
CA SER A 18 8.24 43.42 14.03
C SER A 18 7.38 42.24 13.58
N LEU A 19 8.03 41.20 13.07
CA LEU A 19 7.49 39.86 13.05
C LEU A 19 7.24 39.55 14.52
N SER A 20 6.01 39.76 14.97
CA SER A 20 5.48 39.09 16.13
C SER A 20 5.50 37.61 15.78
N THR A 21 6.66 36.98 15.96
CA THR A 21 6.76 35.55 16.19
C THR A 21 5.94 35.32 17.44
N PHE A 22 4.68 34.89 17.29
CA PHE A 22 3.86 34.51 18.42
C PHE A 22 4.56 33.33 19.09
N GLY A 23 5.21 33.59 20.22
CA GLY A 23 5.61 32.52 21.13
C GLY A 23 4.40 32.02 21.89
N ALA A 24 4.54 30.87 22.54
CA ALA A 24 3.51 30.32 23.41
C ALA A 24 2.95 31.41 24.34
N ASN A 25 1.63 31.40 24.52
CA ASN A 25 0.95 32.32 25.43
C ASN A 25 1.65 32.32 26.79
N THR A 26 1.76 33.50 27.40
CA THR A 26 2.12 33.56 28.83
C THR A 26 1.03 32.86 29.65
N THR A 27 1.41 32.20 30.74
CA THR A 27 0.45 31.56 31.65
C THR A 27 0.13 32.49 32.83
N GLN A 28 -1.15 32.65 33.14
CA GLN A 28 -1.61 33.30 34.37
C GLN A 28 -2.44 32.29 35.17
N THR A 29 -2.04 32.02 36.41
CA THR A 29 -2.71 31.00 37.24
C THR A 29 -3.39 31.62 38.46
N VAL A 30 -4.63 31.21 38.72
CA VAL A 30 -5.39 31.54 39.92
C VAL A 30 -6.04 30.29 40.50
N ALA A 31 -6.22 30.25 41.83
CA ALA A 31 -6.97 29.16 42.45
C ALA A 31 -8.47 29.29 42.19
N GLN A 32 -9.00 30.51 42.26
CA GLN A 32 -10.41 30.81 42.07
C GLN A 32 -10.55 32.24 41.54
N VAL A 33 -11.54 32.48 40.69
CA VAL A 33 -11.92 33.81 40.22
C VAL A 33 -12.95 34.41 41.18
N THR A 34 -12.54 35.44 41.92
CA THR A 34 -13.39 36.10 42.93
C THR A 34 -14.15 37.31 42.40
N ASP A 35 -13.60 37.97 41.38
CA ASP A 35 -14.10 39.21 40.80
C ASP A 35 -14.09 39.15 39.27
N SER A 36 -14.54 40.22 38.60
CA SER A 36 -14.53 40.28 37.14
C SER A 36 -13.11 40.47 36.59
N VAL A 37 -12.71 39.60 35.66
CA VAL A 37 -11.42 39.62 34.96
C VAL A 37 -11.68 39.80 33.46
N ALA A 38 -10.99 40.77 32.84
CA ALA A 38 -10.96 40.92 31.39
C ALA A 38 -9.60 40.44 30.85
N ILE A 39 -9.63 39.49 29.92
CA ILE A 39 -8.44 38.94 29.28
C ILE A 39 -8.25 39.66 27.95
N THR A 40 -7.34 40.63 27.93
CA THR A 40 -7.08 41.54 26.80
C THR A 40 -5.78 41.24 26.04
N THR A 41 -4.98 40.29 26.53
CA THR A 41 -3.71 39.87 25.94
C THR A 41 -3.72 38.37 25.62
N ALA A 42 -2.78 37.92 24.79
CA ALA A 42 -2.56 36.51 24.52
C ALA A 42 -2.06 35.78 25.79
N VAL A 43 -2.94 35.06 26.47
CA VAL A 43 -2.65 34.39 27.75
C VAL A 43 -3.40 33.06 27.87
N ASP A 44 -2.77 32.09 28.50
CA ASP A 44 -3.42 30.90 29.05
C ASP A 44 -3.83 31.22 30.48
N PHE A 45 -5.11 31.55 30.69
CA PHE A 45 -5.66 31.86 32.01
C PHE A 45 -6.13 30.57 32.69
N VAL A 46 -5.35 30.09 33.66
CA VAL A 46 -5.50 28.79 34.32
C VAL A 46 -6.18 28.94 35.68
N ILE A 47 -7.25 28.19 35.90
CA ILE A 47 -7.99 28.12 37.16
C ILE A 47 -7.82 26.71 37.75
N THR A 48 -7.26 26.61 38.96
CA THR A 48 -6.84 25.32 39.54
C THR A 48 -7.77 24.77 40.62
N GLY A 49 -8.63 25.60 41.21
CA GLY A 49 -9.51 25.21 42.31
C GLY A 49 -10.74 24.43 41.85
N GLU A 50 -11.21 23.50 42.70
CA GLU A 50 -12.41 22.68 42.46
C GLU A 50 -13.71 23.50 42.42
N THR A 51 -13.68 24.71 42.98
CA THR A 51 -14.74 25.74 42.89
C THR A 51 -14.17 26.94 42.12
N PRO A 52 -14.18 26.93 40.77
CA PRO A 52 -13.41 27.88 39.96
C PRO A 52 -13.90 29.33 40.05
N PHE A 53 -15.16 29.57 40.40
CA PHE A 53 -15.76 30.91 40.49
C PHE A 53 -16.51 31.12 41.80
N THR A 54 -16.44 32.33 42.35
CA THR A 54 -17.41 32.82 43.35
C THR A 54 -18.68 33.34 42.66
N ALA A 55 -19.68 33.76 43.43
CA ALA A 55 -20.92 34.36 42.88
C ALA A 55 -20.67 35.62 42.03
N THR A 56 -19.63 36.39 42.33
CA THR A 56 -19.24 37.63 41.63
C THR A 56 -18.15 37.41 40.58
N GLY A 57 -17.42 36.30 40.65
CA GLY A 57 -16.34 35.96 39.75
C GLY A 57 -16.80 35.80 38.30
N LYS A 58 -16.12 36.47 37.37
CA LYS A 58 -16.42 36.40 35.93
C LYS A 58 -15.14 36.51 35.13
N VAL A 59 -15.07 35.85 33.98
CA VAL A 59 -13.98 36.02 33.02
C VAL A 59 -14.54 36.43 31.67
N ASN A 60 -14.09 37.56 31.13
CA ASN A 60 -14.39 38.00 29.78
C ASN A 60 -13.15 37.83 28.89
N ILE A 61 -13.22 36.95 27.89
CA ILE A 61 -12.17 36.78 26.88
C ILE A 61 -12.39 37.84 25.80
N GLU A 62 -11.58 38.90 25.82
CA GLU A 62 -11.59 39.96 24.80
C GLU A 62 -10.59 39.67 23.68
N HIS A 63 -9.43 39.11 24.03
CA HIS A 63 -8.40 38.70 23.09
C HIS A 63 -8.69 37.32 22.47
N THR A 64 -9.66 37.27 21.56
CA THR A 64 -10.16 36.01 20.97
C THR A 64 -9.21 35.33 19.98
N GLU A 65 -8.12 36.00 19.58
CA GLU A 65 -7.19 35.45 18.60
C GLU A 65 -6.35 34.31 19.19
N HIS A 66 -5.84 34.49 20.42
CA HIS A 66 -4.92 33.54 21.05
C HIS A 66 -5.27 33.19 22.50
N ALA A 67 -6.05 33.98 23.22
CA ALA A 67 -6.26 33.75 24.65
C ALA A 67 -7.26 32.60 24.90
N VAL A 68 -7.01 31.84 25.96
CA VAL A 68 -7.85 30.71 26.38
C VAL A 68 -8.03 30.72 27.88
N VAL A 69 -9.11 30.08 28.35
CA VAL A 69 -9.28 29.76 29.77
C VAL A 69 -9.14 28.26 29.94
N ILE A 70 -8.35 27.83 30.91
CA ILE A 70 -8.14 26.42 31.27
C ILE A 70 -8.65 26.23 32.70
N ILE A 71 -9.53 25.26 32.90
CA ILE A 71 -10.03 24.87 34.22
C ILE A 71 -9.49 23.47 34.51
N GLU A 72 -8.58 23.36 35.46
CA GLU A 72 -7.95 22.09 35.78
C GLU A 72 -8.89 21.18 36.56
N ARG A 73 -8.75 19.86 36.35
CA ARG A 73 -9.41 18.79 37.14
C ARG A 73 -10.95 18.83 37.17
N ILE A 74 -11.60 19.69 36.37
CA ILE A 74 -13.05 19.72 36.20
C ILE A 74 -13.37 19.33 34.76
N LYS A 75 -14.14 18.25 34.62
CA LYS A 75 -14.53 17.71 33.30
C LYS A 75 -15.27 18.76 32.46
N PRO A 76 -15.06 18.78 31.13
CA PRO A 76 -15.76 19.69 30.21
C PRO A 76 -17.28 19.71 30.38
N SER A 77 -17.94 18.56 30.51
CA SER A 77 -19.39 18.49 30.75
C SER A 77 -19.83 19.21 32.02
N LYS A 78 -19.03 19.09 33.10
CA LYS A 78 -19.28 19.78 34.37
C LYS A 78 -18.99 21.29 34.26
N VAL A 79 -17.97 21.69 33.50
CA VAL A 79 -17.75 23.11 33.19
C VAL A 79 -18.94 23.69 32.44
N ILE A 80 -19.43 23.02 31.38
CA ILE A 80 -20.58 23.47 30.58
C ILE A 80 -21.82 23.68 31.47
N THR A 81 -22.12 22.71 32.33
CA THR A 81 -23.35 22.71 33.15
C THR A 81 -23.28 23.62 34.38
N SER A 82 -22.10 23.75 35.00
CA SER A 82 -21.97 24.38 36.32
C SER A 82 -21.22 25.72 36.32
N TRP A 83 -20.31 25.96 35.36
CA TRP A 83 -19.34 27.06 35.44
C TRP A 83 -19.30 27.97 34.21
N LEU A 84 -19.73 27.50 33.04
CA LEU A 84 -19.66 28.24 31.78
C LEU A 84 -20.43 29.58 31.84
N SER A 85 -21.44 29.66 32.71
CA SER A 85 -22.22 30.88 32.90
C SER A 85 -21.43 32.08 33.48
N HIS A 86 -20.24 31.84 34.03
CA HIS A 86 -19.30 32.86 34.52
C HIS A 86 -18.35 33.37 33.42
N LEU A 87 -18.35 32.75 32.24
CA LEU A 87 -17.49 33.13 31.13
C LEU A 87 -18.24 33.94 30.07
N TYR A 88 -17.52 34.87 29.46
CA TYR A 88 -18.00 35.77 28.41
C TYR A 88 -16.96 35.85 27.28
N ILE A 89 -17.43 36.00 26.05
CA ILE A 89 -16.63 36.19 24.84
C ILE A 89 -17.01 37.57 24.30
N LYS A 90 -16.07 38.53 24.35
CA LYS A 90 -16.32 39.94 23.97
C LYS A 90 -17.61 40.51 24.59
N GLY A 91 -17.81 40.25 25.88
CA GLY A 91 -18.97 40.72 26.65
C GLY A 91 -20.26 39.90 26.47
N VAL A 92 -20.31 38.95 25.54
CA VAL A 92 -21.46 38.04 25.34
C VAL A 92 -21.26 36.79 26.16
N LYS A 93 -22.31 36.32 26.85
CA LYS A 93 -22.24 35.10 27.68
C LYS A 93 -21.76 33.90 26.84
N ALA A 94 -20.84 33.11 27.38
CA ALA A 94 -20.28 31.97 26.69
C ALA A 94 -21.31 30.83 26.55
N VAL A 95 -21.39 30.25 25.35
CA VAL A 95 -22.26 29.13 25.00
C VAL A 95 -21.44 28.16 24.13
N SER A 96 -21.20 26.97 24.66
CA SER A 96 -20.40 25.94 23.99
C SER A 96 -21.05 25.54 22.66
N GLY A 97 -20.25 25.50 21.60
CA GLY A 97 -20.69 25.22 20.23
C GLY A 97 -21.32 26.41 19.49
N VAL A 98 -21.44 27.58 20.13
CA VAL A 98 -22.00 28.79 19.51
C VAL A 98 -20.96 29.88 19.38
N ASN A 99 -20.44 30.42 20.50
CA ASN A 99 -19.42 31.47 20.53
C ASN A 99 -18.12 31.03 21.22
N CYS A 100 -18.07 29.81 21.74
CA CYS A 100 -16.85 29.17 22.23
C CYS A 100 -16.92 27.66 22.06
N GLN A 101 -15.78 26.98 22.25
CA GLN A 101 -15.70 25.53 22.36
C GLN A 101 -15.17 25.17 23.75
N VAL A 102 -15.88 24.29 24.45
CA VAL A 102 -15.39 23.67 25.69
C VAL A 102 -14.94 22.24 25.38
N LYS A 103 -13.66 21.95 25.56
CA LYS A 103 -13.03 20.67 25.18
C LYS A 103 -12.21 20.08 26.32
N LEU A 104 -11.97 18.78 26.28
CA LEU A 104 -11.05 18.11 27.22
C LEU A 104 -9.63 18.68 27.10
N PHE A 105 -8.98 18.86 28.24
CA PHE A 105 -7.61 19.34 28.35
C PHE A 105 -6.95 18.73 29.59
N ALA A 106 -6.07 17.74 29.38
CA ALA A 106 -5.60 16.83 30.42
C ALA A 106 -6.79 16.31 31.24
N SER A 107 -6.73 16.38 32.58
CA SER A 107 -7.83 15.98 33.47
C SER A 107 -8.94 17.04 33.62
N GLY A 108 -8.89 18.14 32.88
CA GLY A 108 -9.80 19.28 32.98
C GLY A 108 -10.40 19.71 31.65
N ALA A 109 -10.66 21.02 31.51
CA ALA A 109 -11.27 21.61 30.33
C ALA A 109 -10.51 22.84 29.83
N ILE A 110 -10.54 23.04 28.52
CA ILE A 110 -10.12 24.29 27.86
C ILE A 110 -11.32 24.95 27.18
N ILE A 111 -11.41 26.27 27.31
CA ILE A 111 -12.40 27.11 26.65
C ILE A 111 -11.66 27.91 25.57
N LEU A 112 -11.96 27.58 24.31
CA LEU A 112 -11.46 28.26 23.12
C LEU A 112 -12.53 29.25 22.64
N PRO A 113 -12.20 30.53 22.39
CA PRO A 113 -13.17 31.56 21.98
C PRO A 113 -13.52 31.47 20.48
N TYR A 114 -13.79 30.26 19.99
CA TYR A 114 -14.13 29.98 18.59
C TYR A 114 -15.62 29.77 18.44
N ASP A 115 -16.23 30.51 17.52
CA ASP A 115 -17.64 30.37 17.19
C ASP A 115 -17.93 29.17 16.27
N SER A 116 -19.21 28.93 15.99
CA SER A 116 -19.67 27.83 15.14
C SER A 116 -19.24 27.93 13.67
N ASN A 117 -18.88 29.12 13.20
CA ASN A 117 -18.45 29.40 11.83
C ASN A 117 -16.94 29.52 11.68
N PHE A 118 -16.19 29.32 12.77
CA PHE A 118 -14.75 29.44 12.80
C PHE A 118 -14.07 28.57 11.73
N ARG A 119 -13.03 29.12 11.11
CA ARG A 119 -12.21 28.44 10.11
C ARG A 119 -10.76 28.39 10.63
N PRO A 120 -10.27 27.22 11.07
CA PRO A 120 -9.02 27.13 11.78
C PRO A 120 -7.79 26.98 10.88
N LEU A 121 -7.96 26.88 9.56
CA LEU A 121 -6.88 26.61 8.62
C LEU A 121 -6.88 27.66 7.51
N THR A 122 -5.74 28.30 7.30
CA THR A 122 -5.48 29.18 6.16
C THR A 122 -4.24 28.70 5.43
N CYS A 123 -4.37 28.43 4.12
CA CYS A 123 -3.28 28.01 3.26
C CYS A 123 -2.93 29.10 2.25
N TYR A 124 -1.67 29.12 1.83
CA TYR A 124 -1.11 30.15 0.97
C TYR A 124 -0.32 29.54 -0.18
N THR A 125 -0.32 30.20 -1.33
CA THR A 125 0.35 29.73 -2.55
C THR A 125 1.84 30.02 -2.61
N GLU A 126 2.36 30.88 -1.73
CA GLU A 126 3.80 31.17 -1.61
C GLU A 126 4.33 30.88 -0.20
N PRO A 127 5.65 30.76 -0.03
CA PRO A 127 6.28 30.77 1.29
C PRO A 127 5.97 32.04 2.08
N ASN A 128 6.16 31.99 3.40
CA ASN A 128 5.97 33.07 4.35
C ASN A 128 4.57 33.73 4.29
N TYR A 129 3.55 32.91 4.06
CA TYR A 129 2.14 33.33 3.98
C TYR A 129 1.86 34.33 2.83
N GLY A 130 2.67 34.29 1.76
CA GLY A 130 2.51 35.12 0.57
C GLY A 130 1.54 34.54 -0.48
N GLY A 131 1.31 35.30 -1.54
CA GLY A 131 0.44 34.91 -2.65
C GLY A 131 -1.05 34.82 -2.27
N THR A 132 -1.81 34.07 -3.07
CA THR A 132 -3.24 33.80 -2.82
C THR A 132 -3.42 33.00 -1.53
N ALA A 133 -4.33 33.46 -0.67
CA ALA A 133 -4.76 32.77 0.54
C ALA A 133 -6.14 32.10 0.34
N TYR A 134 -6.34 30.96 0.98
CA TYR A 134 -7.65 30.30 1.09
C TYR A 134 -7.85 29.79 2.51
N ASP A 135 -8.96 30.13 3.14
CA ASP A 135 -9.27 29.83 4.55
C ASP A 135 -10.58 29.06 4.76
N ASN A 136 -11.37 28.81 3.71
CA ASN A 136 -12.67 28.16 3.84
C ASN A 136 -12.58 26.62 3.88
N TYR A 137 -11.59 26.07 4.59
CA TYR A 137 -11.49 24.64 4.85
C TYR A 137 -12.41 24.22 6.00
N THR A 138 -13.05 23.07 5.85
CA THR A 138 -14.03 22.55 6.83
C THR A 138 -13.56 21.26 7.47
N GLU A 139 -14.12 20.89 8.62
CA GLU A 139 -13.96 19.56 9.22
C GLU A 139 -14.68 18.47 8.38
N GLY A 140 -14.49 17.21 8.71
CA GLY A 140 -15.20 16.08 8.10
C GLY A 140 -14.44 15.36 6.97
N HIS A 141 -15.15 14.50 6.24
CA HIS A 141 -14.60 13.51 5.31
C HIS A 141 -15.53 13.29 4.12
N VAL A 142 -15.06 12.53 3.12
CA VAL A 142 -15.88 12.00 2.02
C VAL A 142 -15.75 10.48 2.03
N GLY A 143 -16.84 9.78 2.35
CA GLY A 143 -16.86 8.31 2.42
C GLY A 143 -15.90 7.72 3.46
N GLY A 144 -15.59 8.46 4.52
CA GLY A 144 -14.60 8.09 5.55
C GLY A 144 -13.16 8.52 5.23
N PHE A 145 -12.90 9.11 4.07
CA PHE A 145 -11.56 9.46 3.62
C PHE A 145 -11.33 10.99 3.52
N MET A 146 -10.07 11.38 3.36
CA MET A 146 -9.66 12.78 3.18
C MET A 146 -10.37 13.44 1.99
N LYS A 147 -10.58 14.75 2.07
CA LYS A 147 -11.20 15.55 1.02
C LYS A 147 -10.17 15.91 -0.05
N THR A 148 -10.45 15.56 -1.30
CA THR A 148 -9.65 15.95 -2.47
C THR A 148 -9.76 17.46 -2.69
N LEU A 149 -8.63 18.09 -2.97
CA LEU A 149 -8.54 19.50 -3.34
C LEU A 149 -8.89 19.69 -4.83
N THR A 150 -9.24 20.91 -5.16
CA THR A 150 -9.51 21.42 -6.51
C THR A 150 -8.75 22.73 -6.67
N ASP A 151 -8.65 23.26 -7.89
CA ASP A 151 -7.99 24.55 -8.10
C ASP A 151 -8.58 25.67 -7.23
N ALA A 152 -9.89 25.62 -6.96
CA ALA A 152 -10.60 26.59 -6.13
C ALA A 152 -10.17 26.60 -4.65
N ASN A 153 -9.53 25.53 -4.15
CA ASN A 153 -9.02 25.43 -2.79
C ASN A 153 -7.53 25.02 -2.75
N LEU A 154 -6.78 25.47 -3.76
CA LEU A 154 -5.33 25.44 -3.85
C LEU A 154 -4.71 24.03 -4.07
N ASN A 155 -5.38 23.16 -4.85
CA ASN A 155 -4.81 21.88 -5.27
C ASN A 155 -3.41 22.07 -5.88
N ASN A 156 -2.41 21.34 -5.37
CA ASN A 156 -1.01 21.45 -5.80
C ASN A 156 -0.41 22.87 -5.76
N GLN A 157 -0.96 23.76 -4.92
CA GLN A 157 -0.52 25.15 -4.82
C GLN A 157 -0.02 25.53 -3.41
N ILE A 158 -0.39 24.80 -2.36
CA ILE A 158 -0.05 25.14 -0.97
C ILE A 158 1.47 25.11 -0.73
N ARG A 159 2.04 26.25 -0.30
CA ARG A 159 3.48 26.44 0.04
C ARG A 159 3.73 26.90 1.48
N SER A 160 2.72 27.42 2.16
CA SER A 160 2.74 27.74 3.59
C SER A 160 1.32 27.71 4.16
N PHE A 161 1.16 27.57 5.48
CA PHE A 161 -0.16 27.58 6.13
C PHE A 161 -0.11 27.99 7.60
N LYS A 162 -1.26 28.39 8.14
CA LYS A 162 -1.51 28.60 9.57
C LYS A 162 -2.66 27.72 10.04
N LEU A 163 -2.50 27.06 11.18
CA LEU A 163 -3.50 26.21 11.81
C LEU A 163 -3.73 26.66 13.26
N LYS A 164 -4.98 26.91 13.63
CA LYS A 164 -5.34 27.43 14.95
C LYS A 164 -5.24 26.35 16.05
N ARG A 165 -4.84 26.75 17.26
CA ARG A 165 -4.73 25.88 18.45
C ARG A 165 -6.02 25.07 18.65
N GLY A 166 -5.87 23.82 19.06
CA GLY A 166 -6.98 22.91 19.26
C GLY A 166 -7.46 22.21 17.99
N TYR A 167 -6.70 22.30 16.89
CA TYR A 167 -6.96 21.60 15.64
C TYR A 167 -5.74 20.78 15.16
N MET A 168 -6.04 19.78 14.35
CA MET A 168 -5.06 18.99 13.59
C MET A 168 -5.49 18.97 12.13
N VAL A 169 -4.55 19.15 11.21
CA VAL A 169 -4.76 18.88 9.79
C VAL A 169 -3.83 17.77 9.33
N THR A 170 -4.35 16.83 8.56
CA THR A 170 -3.55 15.90 7.78
C THR A 170 -3.59 16.34 6.33
N PHE A 171 -2.43 16.44 5.70
CA PHE A 171 -2.29 16.68 4.26
C PHE A 171 -1.75 15.44 3.58
N ALA A 172 -2.23 15.16 2.37
CA ALA A 172 -1.73 14.08 1.53
C ALA A 172 -1.46 14.58 0.11
N LEU A 173 -0.50 13.95 -0.56
CA LEU A 173 -0.11 14.35 -1.92
C LEU A 173 -1.01 13.75 -3.00
N GLY A 174 -1.72 12.66 -2.71
CA GLY A 174 -2.70 12.06 -3.62
C GLY A 174 -4.13 12.53 -3.35
N GLN A 175 -5.00 12.22 -4.30
CA GLN A 175 -6.44 12.40 -4.19
C GLN A 175 -7.02 11.47 -3.12
N SER A 176 -8.09 11.88 -2.44
CA SER A 176 -8.76 11.11 -1.40
C SER A 176 -7.82 10.50 -0.34
N GLY A 177 -6.69 11.17 -0.05
CA GLY A 177 -5.70 10.77 0.95
C GLY A 177 -4.66 9.74 0.52
N TRP A 178 -4.51 9.44 -0.78
CA TRP A 178 -3.48 8.51 -1.26
C TRP A 178 -2.06 9.09 -1.12
N GLY A 179 -1.05 8.21 -1.11
CA GLY A 179 0.36 8.58 -1.15
C GLY A 179 0.92 9.13 0.16
N TYR A 180 2.03 9.84 0.07
CA TYR A 180 2.67 10.45 1.23
C TYR A 180 1.69 11.40 1.93
N SER A 181 1.59 11.26 3.25
CA SER A 181 0.76 12.12 4.08
C SER A 181 1.44 12.45 5.39
N ARG A 182 1.06 13.57 6.00
CA ARG A 182 1.61 14.05 7.27
C ARG A 182 0.55 14.76 8.10
N CYS A 183 0.52 14.47 9.39
CA CYS A 183 -0.25 15.22 10.39
C CYS A 183 0.50 16.48 10.84
N PHE A 184 -0.25 17.56 11.05
CA PHE A 184 0.20 18.82 11.61
C PHE A 184 -0.75 19.19 12.75
N ILE A 185 -0.22 19.32 13.97
CA ILE A 185 -1.00 19.40 15.21
C ILE A 185 -0.72 20.74 15.89
N ALA A 186 -1.75 21.55 16.11
CA ALA A 186 -1.69 22.79 16.89
C ALA A 186 -2.20 22.51 18.31
N ASP A 187 -1.36 21.94 19.18
CA ASP A 187 -1.75 21.49 20.54
C ASP A 187 -1.78 22.64 21.56
N LYS A 188 -0.67 23.37 21.70
CA LYS A 188 -0.44 24.41 22.73
C LYS A 188 -0.56 25.84 22.22
N GLU A 189 -0.38 26.05 20.93
CA GLU A 189 -0.39 27.34 20.27
C GLU A 189 -0.82 27.14 18.81
N ASP A 190 -1.07 28.24 18.10
CA ASP A 190 -1.30 28.19 16.67
C ASP A 190 -0.04 27.64 15.97
N LEU A 191 -0.22 26.71 15.05
CA LEU A 191 0.85 26.16 14.25
C LEU A 191 1.02 26.98 12.98
N GLU A 192 2.15 27.66 12.88
CA GLU A 192 2.53 28.49 11.75
C GLU A 192 3.64 27.79 10.95
N ILE A 193 3.34 27.39 9.71
CA ILE A 193 4.32 26.75 8.79
C ILE A 193 4.66 27.75 7.69
N PRO A 194 5.73 28.55 7.85
CA PRO A 194 6.09 29.58 6.87
C PRO A 194 6.67 28.97 5.59
N VAL A 195 7.28 27.79 5.65
CA VAL A 195 7.81 27.09 4.49
C VAL A 195 7.42 25.63 4.60
N MET A 196 6.65 25.15 3.63
CA MET A 196 6.30 23.73 3.55
C MET A 196 7.55 22.88 3.27
N PRO A 197 7.65 21.65 3.83
CA PRO A 197 8.68 20.69 3.44
C PRO A 197 8.74 20.51 1.92
N THR A 198 9.95 20.45 1.36
CA THR A 198 10.20 20.45 -0.09
C THR A 198 9.41 19.37 -0.83
N ASN A 199 9.25 18.19 -0.24
CA ASN A 199 8.49 17.07 -0.81
C ASN A 199 6.97 17.30 -0.84
N MET A 200 6.44 18.26 -0.08
CA MET A 200 5.00 18.58 -0.02
C MET A 200 4.66 19.94 -0.64
N ALA A 201 5.63 20.86 -0.70
CA ALA A 201 5.44 22.22 -1.19
C ALA A 201 4.86 22.21 -2.61
N GLY A 202 3.57 22.54 -2.76
CA GLY A 202 2.86 22.52 -4.03
C GLY A 202 2.46 21.21 -4.60
N ARG A 203 2.32 20.21 -3.74
CA ARG A 203 2.04 18.83 -4.13
C ARG A 203 0.90 18.25 -3.31
N ILE A 204 0.26 19.07 -2.47
CA ILE A 204 -0.84 18.65 -1.62
C ILE A 204 -2.10 18.60 -2.47
N SER A 205 -2.75 17.43 -2.49
CA SER A 205 -3.96 17.16 -3.26
C SER A 205 -5.13 16.71 -2.39
N SER A 206 -4.93 16.48 -1.09
CA SER A 206 -6.01 16.22 -0.15
C SER A 206 -5.73 16.75 1.25
N TYR A 207 -6.80 16.99 2.00
CA TYR A 207 -6.74 17.37 3.41
C TYR A 207 -7.80 16.68 4.26
N ARG A 208 -7.55 16.60 5.56
CA ARG A 208 -8.60 16.37 6.57
C ARG A 208 -8.31 17.15 7.83
N LEU A 209 -9.33 17.86 8.31
CA LEU A 209 -9.26 18.74 9.46
C LEU A 209 -10.05 18.13 10.62
N PHE A 210 -9.46 18.14 11.81
CA PHE A 210 -10.02 17.60 13.04
C PHE A 210 -9.92 18.62 14.17
N LYS A 211 -10.91 18.61 15.06
CA LYS A 211 -10.70 19.10 16.43
C LYS A 211 -9.72 18.18 17.15
N TRP A 212 -8.60 18.75 17.60
CA TRP A 212 -7.58 18.05 18.35
C TRP A 212 -8.04 17.75 19.78
N GLN A 213 -7.79 16.55 20.30
CA GLN A 213 -8.22 16.13 21.63
C GLN A 213 -7.01 16.07 22.59
N ASN A 214 -6.96 17.01 23.53
CA ASN A 214 -5.87 17.18 24.48
C ASN A 214 -6.01 16.23 25.69
N ALA A 215 -6.04 14.92 25.47
CA ALA A 215 -6.22 13.93 26.53
C ALA A 215 -5.05 13.92 27.53
N LYS A 216 -5.30 13.39 28.73
CA LYS A 216 -4.25 12.99 29.68
C LYS A 216 -3.66 11.63 29.29
N LYS A 217 -2.48 11.28 29.83
CA LYS A 217 -1.82 10.00 29.50
C LYS A 217 -2.61 8.78 29.93
N GLY A 218 -3.01 8.74 31.21
CA GLY A 218 -3.74 7.63 31.80
C GLY A 218 -5.19 7.55 31.33
N SER A 219 -5.53 6.42 30.72
CA SER A 219 -6.84 6.16 30.12
C SER A 219 -7.29 4.73 30.37
N LEU A 220 -8.47 4.36 29.87
CA LEU A 220 -9.08 3.05 30.12
C LEU A 220 -9.31 2.32 28.79
N ALA A 221 -9.00 1.04 28.71
CA ALA A 221 -9.40 0.18 27.59
C ALA A 221 -10.90 -0.13 27.69
N SER A 222 -11.74 0.90 27.49
CA SER A 222 -13.20 0.83 27.52
C SER A 222 -13.81 2.05 26.84
N SER A 223 -15.03 1.92 26.32
CA SER A 223 -15.87 3.03 25.86
C SER A 223 -17.11 3.24 26.74
N ASP A 224 -17.20 2.55 27.88
CA ASP A 224 -18.34 2.69 28.78
C ASP A 224 -18.25 4.05 29.52
N PRO A 225 -19.22 4.96 29.35
CA PRO A 225 -19.20 6.27 29.99
C PRO A 225 -19.12 6.21 31.52
N LYS A 226 -19.75 5.20 32.13
CA LYS A 226 -19.77 5.02 33.59
C LYS A 226 -18.37 4.72 34.10
N TYR A 227 -17.70 3.74 33.50
CA TYR A 227 -16.39 3.27 33.94
C TYR A 227 -15.28 4.26 33.59
N CYS A 228 -15.31 4.86 32.40
CA CYS A 228 -14.43 5.99 32.06
C CYS A 228 -14.62 7.15 33.06
N GLY A 229 -15.88 7.40 33.44
CA GLY A 229 -16.28 8.39 34.43
C GLY A 229 -15.67 8.17 35.80
N LEU A 230 -15.73 6.94 36.32
CA LEU A 230 -15.24 6.54 37.64
C LEU A 230 -13.75 6.78 37.82
N VAL A 231 -12.94 6.49 36.81
CA VAL A 231 -11.47 6.61 36.87
C VAL A 231 -10.94 7.91 36.25
N ASN A 232 -11.83 8.85 35.92
CA ASN A 232 -11.49 10.11 35.23
C ASN A 232 -10.63 9.89 33.97
N ALA A 233 -10.94 8.85 33.18
CA ALA A 233 -10.32 8.66 31.87
C ALA A 233 -10.71 9.80 30.94
N THR A 234 -9.82 10.14 30.00
CA THR A 234 -10.06 11.19 28.97
C THR A 234 -9.88 10.65 27.56
N SER A 235 -9.50 9.38 27.44
CA SER A 235 -9.56 8.59 26.22
C SER A 235 -9.99 7.15 26.54
N GLY A 236 -10.50 6.45 25.54
CA GLY A 236 -10.85 5.03 25.61
C GLY A 236 -11.21 4.47 24.24
N PHE A 237 -11.51 3.17 24.17
CA PHE A 237 -11.93 2.46 22.95
C PHE A 237 -12.65 1.15 23.34
N ASP A 238 -13.34 0.49 22.40
CA ASP A 238 -14.10 -0.75 22.63
C ASP A 238 -13.95 -1.79 21.53
N TRP A 239 -12.75 -1.91 20.94
CA TRP A 239 -12.43 -2.87 19.88
C TRP A 239 -13.41 -2.83 18.69
N ALA A 240 -13.97 -1.64 18.43
CA ALA A 240 -14.97 -1.41 17.40
C ALA A 240 -14.88 0.04 16.90
N GLN A 241 -15.92 0.50 16.18
CA GLN A 241 -16.03 1.90 15.73
C GLN A 241 -16.02 2.90 16.90
N GLY A 242 -16.33 2.47 18.12
CA GLY A 242 -16.50 3.35 19.26
C GLY A 242 -17.82 4.12 19.25
N ARG A 243 -17.94 5.06 20.18
CA ARG A 243 -19.12 5.92 20.36
C ARG A 243 -18.70 7.34 20.72
N ASN A 244 -19.55 8.33 20.44
CA ASN A 244 -19.23 9.71 20.81
C ASN A 244 -19.36 9.91 22.33
N LEU A 245 -18.23 10.10 23.01
CA LEU A 245 -18.13 10.40 24.45
C LEU A 245 -17.64 11.83 24.72
N LEU A 246 -17.57 12.67 23.68
CA LEU A 246 -17.23 14.07 23.85
C LEU A 246 -18.35 14.79 24.64
N PRO A 247 -17.99 15.82 25.43
CA PRO A 247 -16.68 16.47 25.47
C PRO A 247 -15.68 15.86 26.47
N ASP A 248 -16.04 14.84 27.24
CA ASP A 248 -15.21 14.36 28.36
C ASP A 248 -14.15 13.34 27.98
N VAL A 249 -14.45 12.48 26.99
CA VAL A 249 -13.57 11.36 26.60
C VAL A 249 -13.44 11.30 25.09
N GLU A 250 -12.22 11.24 24.58
CA GLU A 250 -11.96 10.84 23.19
C GLU A 250 -12.07 9.31 23.07
N CYS A 251 -13.21 8.83 22.58
CA CYS A 251 -13.36 7.42 22.18
C CYS A 251 -12.70 7.18 20.82
N VAL A 252 -11.55 6.53 20.82
CA VAL A 252 -10.75 6.24 19.64
C VAL A 252 -11.37 5.04 18.90
N PRO A 253 -11.68 5.14 17.59
CA PRO A 253 -12.11 3.99 16.81
C PRO A 253 -10.96 2.99 16.65
N ASN A 254 -11.27 1.69 16.66
CA ASN A 254 -10.31 0.62 16.46
C ASN A 254 -10.66 -0.18 15.20
N HIS A 255 -9.78 -0.19 14.19
CA HIS A 255 -9.77 -1.18 13.11
C HIS A 255 -9.06 -2.44 13.62
N ILE A 256 -9.77 -3.49 13.98
CA ILE A 256 -9.18 -4.61 14.73
C ILE A 256 -8.55 -5.68 13.83
N TYR A 257 -9.10 -5.94 12.66
CA TYR A 257 -8.52 -6.79 11.62
C TYR A 257 -9.11 -6.39 10.27
N GLU A 258 -8.60 -6.97 9.17
CA GLU A 258 -9.10 -6.62 7.83
C GLU A 258 -10.62 -6.78 7.73
N ASP A 259 -11.27 -5.79 7.13
CA ASP A 259 -12.72 -5.69 6.98
C ASP A 259 -13.55 -5.38 8.26
N TRP A 260 -12.97 -5.30 9.47
CA TRP A 260 -13.75 -4.98 10.67
C TRP A 260 -13.08 -4.08 11.73
N PRO A 261 -13.78 -3.01 12.15
CA PRO A 261 -14.62 -2.18 11.28
C PRO A 261 -13.78 -1.66 10.11
N SER A 262 -14.38 -1.51 8.93
CA SER A 262 -13.65 -1.03 7.73
C SER A 262 -12.93 0.32 7.94
N ALA A 263 -11.87 0.58 7.17
CA ALA A 263 -11.17 1.86 7.18
C ALA A 263 -12.11 3.05 6.92
N SER A 264 -13.12 2.91 6.04
CA SER A 264 -14.15 3.94 5.84
C SER A 264 -15.07 4.11 7.05
N THR A 265 -15.36 3.04 7.78
CA THR A 265 -16.20 3.08 8.99
C THR A 265 -15.49 3.85 10.09
N ILE A 266 -14.26 3.48 10.42
CA ILE A 266 -13.47 4.21 11.42
C ILE A 266 -13.15 5.62 10.93
N GLY A 267 -12.87 5.78 9.64
CA GLY A 267 -12.65 7.06 9.00
C GLY A 267 -13.90 7.93 8.97
N SER A 268 -15.10 7.40 9.22
CA SER A 268 -16.32 8.21 9.24
C SER A 268 -16.59 8.88 10.58
N VAL A 269 -15.85 8.53 11.64
CA VAL A 269 -16.04 9.14 12.95
C VAL A 269 -15.60 10.61 12.96
N THR A 270 -16.31 11.42 13.74
CA THR A 270 -16.08 12.87 13.86
C THR A 270 -15.64 13.30 15.26
N TRP A 271 -15.65 12.37 16.23
CA TRP A 271 -15.34 12.64 17.64
C TRP A 271 -13.90 12.29 18.05
N SER A 272 -13.11 11.68 17.16
CA SER A 272 -11.70 11.36 17.41
C SER A 272 -10.83 11.81 16.24
N CYS A 273 -9.59 12.15 16.57
CA CYS A 273 -8.53 12.47 15.62
C CYS A 273 -7.46 11.37 15.52
N HIS A 274 -7.65 10.26 16.22
CA HIS A 274 -6.75 9.10 16.26
C HIS A 274 -7.46 7.85 15.73
N SER A 275 -6.69 6.85 15.34
CA SER A 275 -7.19 5.47 15.22
C SER A 275 -6.25 4.49 15.90
N LYS A 276 -6.84 3.49 16.57
CA LYS A 276 -6.16 2.24 16.89
C LYS A 276 -6.36 1.28 15.72
N ASN A 277 -5.31 0.56 15.35
CA ASN A 277 -5.38 -0.35 14.21
C ASN A 277 -5.18 -1.80 14.70
N ASN A 278 -4.81 -2.72 13.81
CA ASN A 278 -4.98 -4.16 13.96
C ASN A 278 -4.58 -4.65 15.36
N ASN A 279 -5.46 -5.43 16.00
CA ASN A 279 -5.30 -5.87 17.37
C ASN A 279 -4.51 -7.18 17.41
N GLU A 280 -3.29 -7.14 17.92
CA GLU A 280 -2.43 -8.33 18.09
C GLU A 280 -2.31 -9.27 16.87
N PRO A 281 -2.16 -8.78 15.61
CA PRO A 281 -2.18 -9.66 14.44
C PRO A 281 -1.10 -10.74 14.46
N GLY A 282 0.04 -10.48 15.11
CA GLY A 282 1.12 -11.45 15.30
C GLY A 282 0.91 -12.46 16.43
N ASN A 283 -0.22 -12.42 17.16
CA ASN A 283 -0.55 -13.38 18.20
C ASN A 283 -1.22 -14.62 17.59
N ALA A 284 -0.46 -15.71 17.42
CA ALA A 284 -0.97 -16.96 16.86
C ALA A 284 -2.08 -17.64 17.70
N SER A 285 -2.32 -17.16 18.93
CA SER A 285 -3.40 -17.65 19.82
C SER A 285 -4.63 -16.75 19.86
N ASP A 286 -4.61 -15.62 19.15
CA ASP A 286 -5.79 -14.77 18.99
C ASP A 286 -6.81 -15.41 18.02
N ASP A 287 -8.03 -14.89 17.98
CA ASP A 287 -9.11 -15.38 17.13
C ASP A 287 -8.90 -15.03 15.64
N THR A 288 -8.10 -14.01 15.36
CA THR A 288 -7.89 -13.44 14.02
C THR A 288 -6.43 -13.04 13.74
N PRO A 289 -5.45 -13.96 13.85
CA PRO A 289 -4.06 -13.66 13.48
C PRO A 289 -3.94 -13.30 12.00
N GLN A 290 -3.09 -12.33 11.69
CA GLN A 290 -2.85 -11.83 10.33
C GLN A 290 -1.35 -11.76 10.06
N SER A 291 -0.94 -11.96 8.80
CA SER A 291 0.45 -11.69 8.41
C SER A 291 0.68 -10.20 8.19
N VAL A 292 1.94 -9.77 8.31
CA VAL A 292 2.38 -8.41 7.95
C VAL A 292 1.90 -8.00 6.55
N ASP A 293 1.98 -8.90 5.56
CA ASP A 293 1.54 -8.61 4.20
C ASP A 293 0.04 -8.30 4.10
N VAL A 294 -0.79 -9.01 4.87
CA VAL A 294 -2.24 -8.76 4.93
C VAL A 294 -2.54 -7.38 5.51
N VAL A 295 -1.89 -7.00 6.61
CA VAL A 295 -2.04 -5.69 7.24
C VAL A 295 -1.56 -4.57 6.30
N LEU A 296 -0.42 -4.77 5.64
CA LEU A 296 0.14 -3.81 4.68
C LEU A 296 -0.74 -3.62 3.44
N ASP A 297 -1.47 -4.67 3.03
CA ASP A 297 -2.33 -4.63 1.84
C ASP A 297 -3.44 -3.58 1.96
N ASN A 298 -3.93 -3.35 3.19
CA ASN A 298 -4.97 -2.39 3.51
C ASN A 298 -4.46 -1.07 4.12
N TRP A 299 -3.21 -1.01 4.59
CA TRP A 299 -2.69 0.14 5.36
C TRP A 299 -2.89 1.51 4.69
N GLN A 300 -2.77 1.59 3.37
CA GLN A 300 -3.01 2.84 2.66
C GLN A 300 -4.47 3.33 2.80
N ASN A 301 -5.46 2.45 2.97
CA ASN A 301 -6.83 2.87 3.28
C ASN A 301 -6.94 3.48 4.68
N LEU A 302 -6.16 3.00 5.66
CA LEU A 302 -6.06 3.63 6.98
C LEU A 302 -5.39 5.02 6.86
N MET A 303 -4.32 5.15 6.07
CA MET A 303 -3.69 6.45 5.78
C MET A 303 -4.67 7.46 5.18
N ARG A 304 -5.50 7.01 4.23
CA ARG A 304 -6.53 7.80 3.56
C ARG A 304 -7.62 8.32 4.50
N THR A 305 -7.77 7.75 5.70
CA THR A 305 -8.68 8.32 6.69
C THR A 305 -8.19 9.69 7.17
N GLY A 306 -6.89 9.97 7.11
CA GLY A 306 -6.31 11.18 7.69
C GLY A 306 -6.27 11.21 9.22
N LEU A 307 -6.80 10.19 9.92
CA LEU A 307 -6.64 10.02 11.38
C LEU A 307 -5.17 9.83 11.73
N ARG A 308 -4.74 10.24 12.92
CA ARG A 308 -3.39 9.94 13.44
C ARG A 308 -3.32 8.46 13.82
N LEU A 309 -2.41 7.72 13.19
CA LEU A 309 -2.43 6.27 13.16
C LEU A 309 -1.50 5.66 14.22
N CYS A 310 -2.06 4.84 15.10
CA CYS A 310 -1.30 3.82 15.82
C CYS A 310 -0.81 2.75 14.84
N SER A 311 0.27 2.04 15.14
CA SER A 311 0.63 0.80 14.45
C SER A 311 -0.44 -0.27 14.69
N GLU A 312 -0.27 -1.44 14.11
CA GLU A 312 -0.82 -2.65 14.74
C GLU A 312 -0.30 -2.77 16.18
N SER A 313 -1.09 -3.34 17.09
CA SER A 313 -0.64 -3.55 18.47
C SER A 313 0.17 -4.83 18.59
N SER A 314 1.28 -4.79 19.33
CA SER A 314 1.99 -6.02 19.70
C SER A 314 1.19 -6.84 20.70
N HIS A 315 1.43 -8.15 20.70
CA HIS A 315 1.28 -9.04 21.85
C HIS A 315 2.68 -9.30 22.44
N ASP A 316 2.79 -9.68 23.72
CA ASP A 316 4.07 -9.93 24.41
C ASP A 316 5.02 -10.87 23.62
N GLY A 317 4.45 -11.83 22.87
CA GLY A 317 5.19 -12.77 22.03
C GLY A 317 5.40 -12.36 20.56
N SER A 318 4.91 -11.20 20.11
CA SER A 318 4.85 -10.84 18.69
C SER A 318 5.63 -9.58 18.30
N MET A 319 6.55 -9.11 19.14
CA MET A 319 7.37 -7.91 18.86
C MET A 319 8.12 -7.97 17.50
N GLY A 320 8.53 -9.15 17.04
CA GLY A 320 9.17 -9.33 15.72
C GLY A 320 8.22 -9.12 14.53
N HIS A 321 6.91 -9.37 14.71
CA HIS A 321 5.89 -9.04 13.73
C HIS A 321 5.76 -7.52 13.58
N LEU A 322 5.65 -6.83 14.72
CA LEU A 322 5.58 -5.37 14.77
C LEU A 322 6.83 -4.69 14.18
N GLU A 323 8.02 -5.24 14.44
CA GLU A 323 9.29 -4.80 13.83
C GLU A 323 9.21 -4.86 12.29
N ALA A 324 8.83 -6.03 11.76
CA ALA A 324 8.72 -6.25 10.32
C ALA A 324 7.65 -5.37 9.66
N PHE A 325 6.55 -5.10 10.37
CA PHE A 325 5.53 -4.15 9.95
C PHE A 325 6.07 -2.72 9.88
N ILE A 326 6.66 -2.20 10.96
CA ILE A 326 7.18 -0.82 11.01
C ILE A 326 8.31 -0.61 9.98
N ASP A 327 9.21 -1.57 9.81
CA ASP A 327 10.25 -1.52 8.79
C ASP A 327 9.65 -1.49 7.38
N SER A 328 8.57 -2.24 7.15
CA SER A 328 7.84 -2.24 5.88
C SER A 328 7.12 -0.93 5.60
N ILE A 329 6.54 -0.29 6.62
CA ILE A 329 5.95 1.06 6.53
C ILE A 329 7.04 2.06 6.13
N ASP A 330 8.16 2.04 6.83
CA ASP A 330 9.27 2.97 6.64
C ASP A 330 9.93 2.80 5.26
N ALA A 331 10.13 1.55 4.80
CA ALA A 331 10.66 1.24 3.48
C ALA A 331 9.77 1.72 2.33
N ARG A 332 8.49 2.00 2.60
CA ARG A 332 7.51 2.53 1.63
C ARG A 332 7.29 4.03 1.78
N GLY A 333 7.84 4.66 2.81
CA GLY A 333 7.54 6.05 3.18
C GLY A 333 6.07 6.26 3.58
N TRP A 334 5.42 5.19 4.06
CA TRP A 334 4.03 5.23 4.49
C TRP A 334 3.91 5.88 5.88
N ARG A 335 2.72 6.40 6.19
CA ARG A 335 2.44 7.05 7.47
C ARG A 335 2.01 6.03 8.50
N CYS A 336 2.69 6.03 9.64
CA CYS A 336 2.29 5.41 10.90
C CYS A 336 2.90 6.31 11.99
N ASP A 337 2.08 6.88 12.85
CA ASP A 337 2.47 8.04 13.67
C ASP A 337 2.90 7.64 15.08
N ILE A 338 2.43 6.48 15.57
CA ILE A 338 2.54 6.04 16.98
C ILE A 338 2.81 4.53 17.00
N LEU A 339 3.74 4.08 17.84
CA LEU A 339 3.97 2.67 18.14
C LEU A 339 2.97 2.22 19.22
N ASP A 340 2.16 1.20 18.94
CA ASP A 340 1.17 0.67 19.88
C ASP A 340 1.58 -0.68 20.45
N LEU A 341 1.46 -0.82 21.77
CA LEU A 341 1.94 -1.97 22.53
C LEU A 341 0.84 -2.50 23.43
N HIS A 342 0.67 -3.83 23.49
CA HIS A 342 0.06 -4.48 24.65
C HIS A 342 1.16 -4.94 25.61
N CYS A 343 0.99 -4.66 26.90
CA CYS A 343 2.03 -4.85 27.91
C CYS A 343 1.48 -5.61 29.12
N TYR A 344 1.59 -6.94 29.13
CA TYR A 344 1.24 -7.81 30.26
C TYR A 344 2.48 -8.13 31.11
N TRP A 345 3.17 -7.06 31.51
CA TRP A 345 4.58 -7.07 31.86
C TRP A 345 4.85 -6.97 33.37
N THR A 346 6.06 -7.41 33.74
CA THR A 346 6.66 -7.09 35.04
C THR A 346 7.20 -5.66 35.10
N GLN A 347 7.40 -5.13 36.31
CA GLN A 347 7.84 -3.74 36.52
C GLN A 347 9.14 -3.37 35.77
N GLY A 348 10.11 -4.30 35.70
CA GLY A 348 11.42 -4.09 35.08
C GLY A 348 11.38 -3.91 33.56
N GLN A 349 10.38 -4.47 32.88
CA GLN A 349 10.24 -4.30 31.44
C GLN A 349 9.88 -2.86 31.07
N PHE A 350 9.08 -2.18 31.91
CA PHE A 350 8.75 -0.77 31.72
C PHE A 350 9.95 0.17 31.84
N ASP A 351 11.11 -0.26 32.37
CA ASP A 351 12.35 0.53 32.34
C ASP A 351 12.91 0.72 30.91
N ASN A 352 12.48 -0.10 29.95
CA ASN A 352 13.05 -0.16 28.61
C ASN A 352 12.22 0.56 27.53
N LEU A 353 11.24 1.40 27.90
CA LEU A 353 10.32 2.05 26.96
C LEU A 353 11.03 2.83 25.84
N THR A 354 12.13 3.52 26.14
CA THR A 354 12.92 4.20 25.08
C THR A 354 13.51 3.20 24.09
N SER A 355 14.06 2.08 24.57
CA SER A 355 14.59 1.00 23.73
C SER A 355 13.51 0.37 22.85
N TYR A 356 12.30 0.17 23.38
CA TYR A 356 11.18 -0.34 22.59
C TYR A 356 10.78 0.62 21.47
N SER A 357 10.66 1.91 21.79
CA SER A 357 10.38 2.96 20.80
C SER A 357 11.46 3.03 19.71
N ASP A 358 12.74 3.00 20.09
CA ASP A 358 13.85 3.08 19.14
C ASP A 358 13.92 1.84 18.24
N ARG A 359 13.84 0.64 18.83
CA ARG A 359 14.00 -0.62 18.09
C ARG A 359 12.78 -0.97 17.24
N TYR A 360 11.60 -0.99 17.84
CA TYR A 360 10.39 -1.50 17.19
C TYR A 360 9.57 -0.40 16.53
N GLY A 361 9.73 0.84 16.98
CA GLY A 361 9.01 2.00 16.44
C GLY A 361 9.86 2.93 15.58
N ASN A 362 11.16 2.67 15.41
CA ASN A 362 12.11 3.59 14.77
C ASN A 362 12.02 5.03 15.35
N GLY A 363 11.87 5.13 16.68
CA GLY A 363 11.81 6.39 17.43
C GLY A 363 10.41 7.00 17.59
N ARG A 364 9.34 6.31 17.15
CA ARG A 364 7.95 6.76 17.32
C ARG A 364 7.54 6.94 18.78
N PRO A 365 6.59 7.86 19.08
CA PRO A 365 5.95 7.92 20.38
C PRO A 365 5.16 6.63 20.66
N ILE A 366 4.96 6.32 21.93
CA ILE A 366 4.34 5.07 22.39
C ILE A 366 2.92 5.33 22.85
N TRP A 367 2.01 4.50 22.36
CA TRP A 367 0.76 4.16 23.05
C TRP A 367 0.87 2.75 23.63
N ILE A 368 0.25 2.57 24.79
CA ILE A 368 0.07 1.25 25.40
C ILE A 368 -1.43 0.99 25.49
N SER A 369 -2.04 0.49 24.42
CA SER A 369 -3.49 0.32 24.32
C SER A 369 -4.08 -0.74 25.24
N GLU A 370 -3.28 -1.68 25.73
CA GLU A 370 -3.68 -2.62 26.77
C GLU A 370 -2.52 -2.88 27.71
N TRP A 371 -2.73 -2.73 29.01
CA TRP A 371 -1.72 -3.17 30.00
C TRP A 371 -2.32 -3.43 31.37
N LEU A 372 -1.60 -4.27 32.12
CA LEU A 372 -1.72 -4.40 33.57
C LEU A 372 -0.38 -4.91 34.14
N TRP A 373 -0.23 -4.92 35.46
CA TRP A 373 0.98 -5.43 36.11
C TRP A 373 0.97 -6.96 36.20
N GLY A 374 1.39 -7.57 35.09
CA GLY A 374 1.61 -9.00 34.94
C GLY A 374 0.59 -9.68 34.02
N ALA A 375 0.35 -10.98 34.21
CA ALA A 375 -0.76 -11.70 33.59
C ALA A 375 -1.09 -12.97 34.36
N TRP A 376 -2.34 -13.42 34.30
CA TRP A 376 -2.72 -14.68 34.94
C TRP A 376 -2.01 -15.89 34.28
N TRP A 377 -1.98 -15.93 32.95
CA TRP A 377 -1.48 -17.08 32.18
C TRP A 377 0.03 -17.32 32.32
N ASN A 378 0.81 -16.31 32.74
CA ASN A 378 2.25 -16.42 32.98
C ASN A 378 2.62 -16.35 34.48
N ASN A 379 1.63 -16.22 35.37
CA ASN A 379 1.77 -16.15 36.83
C ASN A 379 2.83 -15.15 37.31
N ASN A 380 2.91 -13.96 36.70
CA ASN A 380 3.85 -12.90 37.09
C ASN A 380 3.12 -11.67 37.67
N GLY A 381 3.87 -10.65 38.11
CA GLY A 381 3.30 -9.41 38.64
C GLY A 381 2.41 -9.64 39.86
N ILE A 382 1.20 -9.07 39.87
CA ILE A 382 0.25 -9.28 40.97
C ILE A 382 -0.12 -10.75 41.17
N PHE A 383 -0.13 -11.55 40.10
CA PHE A 383 -0.61 -12.94 40.13
C PHE A 383 0.34 -13.87 40.88
N ALA A 384 1.65 -13.56 40.90
CA ALA A 384 2.62 -14.28 41.73
C ALA A 384 2.44 -14.04 43.25
N LEU A 385 1.68 -13.00 43.64
CA LEU A 385 1.58 -12.54 45.02
C LEU A 385 0.25 -12.90 45.70
N VAL A 386 -0.64 -13.58 44.97
CA VAL A 386 -1.99 -13.93 45.40
C VAL A 386 -2.30 -15.40 45.07
N THR A 387 -3.20 -16.01 45.84
CA THR A 387 -3.52 -17.44 45.72
C THR A 387 -4.75 -17.73 44.84
N SER A 388 -5.44 -16.70 44.36
CA SER A 388 -6.64 -16.80 43.51
C SER A 388 -6.65 -15.66 42.48
N ALA A 389 -7.32 -15.81 41.34
CA ALA A 389 -7.53 -14.70 40.39
C ALA A 389 -8.67 -13.75 40.84
N THR A 390 -9.45 -14.09 41.87
CA THR A 390 -10.71 -13.39 42.20
C THR A 390 -10.74 -12.72 43.57
N ASP A 391 -9.73 -12.90 44.43
CA ASP A 391 -9.73 -12.27 45.76
C ASP A 391 -9.60 -10.72 45.67
N PHE A 392 -10.62 -10.01 46.12
CA PHE A 392 -10.63 -8.55 46.08
C PHE A 392 -10.38 -7.95 47.47
N SER A 393 -9.70 -8.69 48.36
CA SER A 393 -9.45 -8.25 49.73
C SER A 393 -8.59 -6.99 49.76
N ARG A 394 -8.72 -6.21 50.84
CA ARG A 394 -7.91 -5.00 51.03
C ARG A 394 -6.41 -5.27 50.98
N SER A 395 -5.96 -6.41 51.51
CA SER A 395 -4.55 -6.83 51.47
C SER A 395 -4.07 -7.03 50.03
N ALA A 396 -4.86 -7.72 49.20
CA ALA A 396 -4.54 -7.88 47.78
C ALA A 396 -4.57 -6.56 47.01
N GLN A 397 -5.56 -5.70 47.25
CA GLN A 397 -5.62 -4.37 46.65
C GLN A 397 -4.40 -3.53 47.01
N GLN A 398 -3.88 -3.65 48.24
CA GLN A 398 -2.68 -2.95 48.66
C GLN A 398 -1.45 -3.44 47.88
N LYS A 399 -1.27 -4.76 47.74
CA LYS A 399 -0.18 -5.34 46.92
C LYS A 399 -0.23 -4.84 45.48
N LEU A 400 -1.44 -4.83 44.87
CA LEU A 400 -1.65 -4.33 43.51
C LEU A 400 -1.27 -2.85 43.40
N LEU A 401 -1.72 -2.01 44.34
CA LEU A 401 -1.36 -0.59 44.38
C LEU A 401 0.16 -0.41 44.50
N ASP A 402 0.81 -1.11 45.41
CA ASP A 402 2.24 -0.96 45.71
C ASP A 402 3.12 -1.32 44.51
N GLY A 403 2.76 -2.37 43.75
CA GLY A 403 3.53 -2.75 42.56
C GLY A 403 3.17 -1.98 41.29
N THR A 404 1.93 -1.51 41.16
CA THR A 404 1.48 -0.78 39.95
C THR A 404 1.83 0.71 40.01
N LYS A 405 1.83 1.31 41.21
CA LYS A 405 2.09 2.75 41.39
C LYS A 405 3.44 3.19 40.80
N PRO A 406 4.58 2.50 41.02
CA PRO A 406 5.86 2.87 40.39
C PRO A 406 5.85 2.78 38.86
N ILE A 407 5.04 1.86 38.29
CA ILE A 407 4.87 1.75 36.83
C ILE A 407 4.12 2.98 36.31
N LEU A 408 3.02 3.36 36.96
CA LEU A 408 2.25 4.56 36.61
C LEU A 408 3.10 5.83 36.69
N GLU A 409 3.89 6.00 37.76
CA GLU A 409 4.80 7.14 37.91
C GLU A 409 5.81 7.20 36.75
N LYS A 410 6.35 6.05 36.34
CA LYS A 410 7.26 5.93 35.20
C LYS A 410 6.59 6.28 33.88
N LEU A 411 5.40 5.73 33.60
CA LEU A 411 4.63 6.04 32.39
C LEU A 411 4.28 7.53 32.30
N ASN A 412 3.91 8.14 33.42
CA ASN A 412 3.61 9.57 33.50
C ASN A 412 4.85 10.44 33.22
N ALA A 413 5.99 10.08 33.79
CA ALA A 413 7.25 10.80 33.58
C ALA A 413 7.87 10.58 32.19
N HIS A 414 7.56 9.48 31.51
CA HIS A 414 8.23 9.13 30.25
C HIS A 414 7.80 10.04 29.10
N PRO A 415 8.72 10.76 28.44
CA PRO A 415 8.37 11.81 27.50
C PRO A 415 7.89 11.31 26.14
N ARG A 416 8.18 10.04 25.79
CA ARG A 416 7.65 9.36 24.59
C ARG A 416 6.34 8.61 24.81
N VAL A 417 5.93 8.36 26.05
CA VAL A 417 4.63 7.72 26.31
C VAL A 417 3.56 8.79 26.22
N GLU A 418 2.73 8.70 25.19
CA GLU A 418 1.62 9.63 25.02
C GLU A 418 0.38 9.15 25.74
N ARG A 419 -0.03 7.88 25.57
CA ARG A 419 -1.21 7.33 26.22
C ARG A 419 -0.97 5.90 26.67
N TYR A 420 -1.60 5.54 27.78
CA TYR A 420 -1.68 4.16 28.24
C TYR A 420 -3.09 3.87 28.74
N PHE A 421 -3.59 2.68 28.42
CA PHE A 421 -4.98 2.30 28.61
C PHE A 421 -5.03 1.07 29.50
N TYR A 422 -5.45 1.28 30.75
CA TYR A 422 -5.48 0.20 31.73
C TYR A 422 -6.50 -0.85 31.30
N TRP A 423 -6.09 -2.11 31.23
CA TRP A 423 -6.96 -3.23 30.88
C TRP A 423 -7.59 -3.80 32.15
N ASN A 424 -8.91 -3.62 32.27
CA ASN A 424 -9.66 -3.89 33.50
C ASN A 424 -10.57 -5.14 33.41
N ALA A 425 -10.29 -6.04 32.46
CA ALA A 425 -11.12 -7.21 32.22
C ALA A 425 -10.99 -8.23 33.35
N GLU A 426 -9.78 -8.43 33.88
CA GLU A 426 -9.52 -9.37 34.98
C GLU A 426 -10.02 -8.83 36.33
N GLU A 427 -10.65 -9.69 37.13
CA GLU A 427 -11.25 -9.30 38.41
C GLU A 427 -10.21 -8.81 39.42
N ARG A 428 -9.03 -9.46 39.48
CA ARG A 428 -7.94 -9.10 40.40
C ARG A 428 -7.36 -7.72 40.17
N THR A 429 -7.22 -7.33 38.91
CA THR A 429 -6.62 -6.05 38.52
C THR A 429 -7.64 -4.92 38.50
N SER A 430 -8.88 -5.21 38.93
CA SER A 430 -9.99 -4.26 38.80
C SER A 430 -9.75 -2.93 39.53
N LEU A 431 -9.95 -1.83 38.82
CA LEU A 431 -9.97 -0.47 39.36
C LEU A 431 -11.22 -0.18 40.20
N TRP A 432 -12.23 -1.06 40.21
CA TRP A 432 -13.45 -0.93 41.01
C TRP A 432 -14.05 -2.29 41.39
N SER A 433 -14.94 -2.31 42.39
CA SER A 433 -15.72 -3.49 42.75
C SER A 433 -16.77 -3.80 41.67
N LYS A 434 -16.81 -5.02 41.15
CA LYS A 434 -17.79 -5.44 40.11
C LYS A 434 -19.12 -5.95 40.70
N ASP A 435 -19.36 -5.71 42.00
CA ASP A 435 -20.51 -6.15 42.79
C ASP A 435 -21.75 -5.23 42.66
N GLY A 436 -21.79 -4.35 41.66
CA GLY A 436 -22.88 -3.42 41.40
C GLY A 436 -22.83 -2.13 42.24
N ALA A 437 -21.97 -2.05 43.26
CA ALA A 437 -21.68 -0.80 43.97
C ALA A 437 -20.66 0.08 43.23
N ASP A 438 -19.84 -0.52 42.35
CA ASP A 438 -18.79 0.12 41.53
C ASP A 438 -17.89 1.08 42.33
N THR A 439 -17.54 0.67 43.55
CA THR A 439 -16.66 1.44 44.42
C THR A 439 -15.21 1.30 43.95
N LEU A 440 -14.51 2.43 43.81
CA LEU A 440 -13.11 2.43 43.38
C LEU A 440 -12.23 1.63 44.35
N SER A 441 -11.38 0.76 43.79
CA SER A 441 -10.34 0.05 44.54
C SER A 441 -9.27 1.03 45.06
N LEU A 442 -8.32 0.53 45.86
CA LEU A 442 -7.16 1.35 46.26
C LEU A 442 -6.40 1.88 45.04
N LEU A 443 -6.15 1.01 44.04
CA LEU A 443 -5.52 1.43 42.78
C LEU A 443 -6.44 2.34 41.96
N GLY A 444 -7.74 2.06 41.89
CA GLY A 444 -8.71 2.91 41.17
C GLY A 444 -8.76 4.35 41.69
N ARG A 445 -8.73 4.54 43.02
CA ARG A 445 -8.66 5.87 43.64
C ARG A 445 -7.37 6.60 43.30
N TYR A 446 -6.24 5.89 43.35
CA TYR A 446 -4.97 6.45 42.92
C TYR A 446 -5.05 6.87 41.45
N PHE A 447 -5.45 5.96 40.57
CA PHE A 447 -5.56 6.19 39.13
C PHE A 447 -6.46 7.39 38.78
N ALA A 448 -7.60 7.51 39.45
CA ALA A 448 -8.56 8.60 39.23
C ALA A 448 -8.04 9.99 39.63
N THR A 449 -7.02 10.06 40.49
CA THR A 449 -6.55 11.31 41.11
C THR A 449 -5.13 11.71 40.71
N MET A 450 -4.41 10.87 39.95
CA MET A 450 -3.08 11.16 39.40
C MET A 450 -3.04 12.49 38.63
N ASN A 451 -1.83 13.05 38.52
CA ASN A 451 -1.56 14.22 37.68
C ASN A 451 -0.57 13.82 36.58
N GLU A 452 -1.10 13.42 35.43
CA GLU A 452 -0.32 12.85 34.33
C GLU A 452 0.11 13.89 33.28
N GLY A 453 -0.45 15.11 33.33
CA GLY A 453 -0.27 16.13 32.30
C GLY A 453 -0.94 15.78 30.96
N LEU A 454 -0.56 16.51 29.91
CA LEU A 454 -1.02 16.26 28.53
C LEU A 454 -0.34 15.03 27.92
N ALA A 455 -1.09 14.27 27.14
CA ALA A 455 -0.62 13.09 26.43
C ALA A 455 0.42 13.41 25.35
N PHE A 456 0.07 14.30 24.42
CA PHE A 456 0.91 14.57 23.26
C PHE A 456 2.15 15.41 23.61
N ASN A 457 3.27 15.04 23.01
CA ASN A 457 4.52 15.75 23.15
C ASN A 457 5.17 15.96 21.77
N ARG A 458 5.04 17.18 21.24
CA ARG A 458 5.57 17.56 19.92
C ARG A 458 7.06 17.25 19.75
N ALA A 459 7.86 17.26 20.82
CA ALA A 459 9.28 16.95 20.74
C ALA A 459 9.59 15.52 20.25
N TYR A 460 8.61 14.61 20.33
CA TYR A 460 8.72 13.21 19.90
C TYR A 460 7.67 12.87 18.83
N GLU A 461 7.11 13.87 18.13
CA GLU A 461 6.27 13.59 16.98
C GLU A 461 7.09 12.85 15.90
N PHE A 462 6.48 11.85 15.26
CA PHE A 462 7.12 11.14 14.17
C PHE A 462 6.73 11.76 12.83
N ILE A 463 7.73 12.02 11.97
CA ILE A 463 7.52 12.50 10.60
C ILE A 463 7.78 11.34 9.64
N PRO A 464 6.80 10.94 8.80
CA PRO A 464 6.98 9.88 7.83
C PRO A 464 8.18 10.12 6.90
N LYS A 465 8.96 9.06 6.66
CA LYS A 465 10.14 9.10 5.78
C LYS A 465 9.71 9.39 4.34
N VAL A 466 10.52 10.17 3.63
CA VAL A 466 10.34 10.38 2.19
C VAL A 466 11.09 9.28 1.45
N VAL A 467 10.35 8.41 0.78
CA VAL A 467 10.91 7.29 0.02
C VAL A 467 10.37 7.29 -1.40
N TYR A 468 11.30 7.17 -2.35
CA TYR A 468 10.98 7.07 -3.77
C TYR A 468 11.19 5.64 -4.24
N ARG A 469 10.24 5.11 -5.01
CA ARG A 469 10.29 3.75 -5.55
C ARG A 469 10.26 3.80 -7.07
N ALA A 470 10.97 2.91 -7.74
CA ALA A 470 10.87 2.80 -9.19
C ALA A 470 9.42 2.53 -9.62
N SER A 471 9.03 3.04 -10.78
CA SER A 471 7.77 2.69 -11.42
C SER A 471 7.67 1.17 -11.63
N SER A 472 6.46 0.63 -11.50
CA SER A 472 6.20 -0.82 -11.54
C SER A 472 5.26 -1.21 -12.67
N ASN A 473 5.17 -2.52 -12.94
CA ASN A 473 4.28 -3.09 -13.94
C ASN A 473 4.49 -2.53 -15.36
N LEU A 474 5.72 -2.13 -15.70
CA LEU A 474 6.02 -1.72 -17.08
C LEU A 474 5.83 -2.92 -18.00
N ALA A 475 4.93 -2.76 -18.98
CA ALA A 475 4.62 -3.76 -20.00
C ALA A 475 4.51 -3.10 -21.38
N THR A 476 4.80 -3.86 -22.43
CA THR A 476 4.69 -3.42 -23.82
C THR A 476 3.67 -4.27 -24.58
N ARG A 477 2.93 -3.66 -25.50
CA ARG A 477 2.15 -4.36 -26.53
C ARG A 477 2.41 -3.72 -27.88
N PHE A 478 2.89 -4.51 -28.83
CA PHE A 478 3.04 -4.07 -30.20
C PHE A 478 1.78 -4.37 -31.01
N ASP A 479 1.27 -3.38 -31.73
CA ASP A 479 0.19 -3.55 -32.69
C ASP A 479 0.79 -3.60 -34.10
N ASN A 480 0.81 -4.80 -34.69
CA ASN A 480 1.42 -5.02 -35.99
C ASN A 480 0.66 -4.35 -37.15
N THR A 481 -0.64 -4.08 -36.97
CA THR A 481 -1.47 -3.43 -37.99
C THR A 481 -1.25 -1.93 -37.97
N ALA A 482 -1.33 -1.32 -36.79
CA ALA A 482 -1.12 0.11 -36.60
C ALA A 482 0.36 0.52 -36.62
N ARG A 483 1.28 -0.45 -36.46
CA ARG A 483 2.73 -0.23 -36.33
C ARG A 483 3.09 0.69 -35.18
N THR A 484 2.37 0.54 -34.07
CA THR A 484 2.58 1.30 -32.84
C THR A 484 2.85 0.38 -31.67
N LEU A 485 3.67 0.81 -30.73
CA LEU A 485 3.94 0.10 -29.49
C LEU A 485 3.39 0.89 -28.31
N THR A 486 2.49 0.27 -27.55
CA THR A 486 1.95 0.85 -26.33
C THR A 486 2.74 0.35 -25.13
N LEU A 487 3.25 1.29 -24.33
CA LEU A 487 3.78 1.08 -22.98
C LEU A 487 2.69 1.36 -21.96
N ASN A 488 2.56 0.53 -20.94
CA ASN A 488 1.72 0.79 -19.78
C ASN A 488 2.51 0.53 -18.50
N TRP A 489 2.33 1.36 -17.48
CA TRP A 489 2.96 1.19 -16.17
C TRP A 489 2.18 1.88 -15.05
N ASN A 490 2.55 1.61 -13.81
CA ASN A 490 2.10 2.33 -12.62
C ASN A 490 3.28 3.05 -11.98
N ASP A 491 3.02 4.19 -11.33
CA ASP A 491 4.04 4.87 -10.52
C ASP A 491 3.58 5.08 -9.07
N PRO A 492 4.26 4.51 -8.08
CA PRO A 492 3.83 4.60 -6.68
C PRO A 492 4.16 5.94 -6.00
N ASN A 493 4.81 6.88 -6.68
CA ASN A 493 5.29 8.14 -6.07
C ASN A 493 4.32 9.31 -6.29
N GLY A 494 3.56 9.31 -7.39
CA GLY A 494 2.66 10.41 -7.75
C GLY A 494 3.40 11.75 -7.83
N ASP A 495 2.89 12.78 -7.14
CA ASP A 495 3.45 14.14 -7.14
C ASP A 495 4.77 14.29 -6.37
N MET A 496 5.35 13.21 -5.85
CA MET A 496 6.68 13.21 -5.25
C MET A 496 7.83 13.25 -6.29
N LEU A 497 7.54 13.54 -7.55
CA LEU A 497 8.52 13.59 -8.64
C LEU A 497 8.63 15.02 -9.19
N ASP A 498 9.82 15.40 -9.66
CA ASP A 498 10.01 16.61 -10.46
C ASP A 498 9.81 16.32 -11.95
N SER A 499 10.10 15.09 -12.40
CA SER A 499 9.78 14.65 -13.76
C SER A 499 9.75 13.13 -13.91
N MET A 500 9.07 12.66 -14.94
CA MET A 500 9.08 11.28 -15.41
C MET A 500 9.34 11.25 -16.91
N VAL A 501 10.16 10.29 -17.35
CA VAL A 501 10.63 10.20 -18.73
C VAL A 501 10.58 8.76 -19.22
N VAL A 502 10.08 8.57 -20.45
CA VAL A 502 10.21 7.31 -21.18
C VAL A 502 11.56 7.28 -21.88
N LEU A 503 12.35 6.25 -21.59
CA LEU A 503 13.62 5.98 -22.25
C LEU A 503 13.48 4.78 -23.19
N CYS A 504 14.11 4.87 -24.35
CA CYS A 504 14.20 3.77 -25.32
C CYS A 504 15.63 3.53 -25.73
N LYS A 505 16.00 2.28 -25.94
CA LYS A 505 17.20 1.88 -26.66
C LYS A 505 16.74 1.27 -27.97
N ARG A 506 16.96 2.00 -29.06
CA ARG A 506 16.64 1.57 -30.42
C ARG A 506 17.51 0.38 -30.83
N PRO A 507 17.09 -0.39 -31.84
CA PRO A 507 17.95 -1.36 -32.53
C PRO A 507 19.25 -0.66 -32.95
N GLY A 508 20.41 -1.33 -32.85
CA GLY A 508 21.69 -0.67 -33.11
C GLY A 508 22.32 0.03 -31.90
N ALA A 509 21.50 0.60 -31.03
CA ALA A 509 21.98 1.54 -30.03
C ALA A 509 22.61 0.86 -28.81
N THR A 510 23.72 1.43 -28.32
CA THR A 510 24.39 0.98 -27.09
C THR A 510 23.84 1.68 -25.83
N LYS A 511 23.08 2.77 -25.98
CA LYS A 511 22.58 3.60 -24.89
C LYS A 511 21.08 3.86 -25.02
N PHE A 512 20.42 4.05 -23.88
CA PHE A 512 19.05 4.56 -23.84
C PHE A 512 19.04 6.05 -24.16
N GLU A 513 18.13 6.47 -25.03
CA GLU A 513 17.78 7.85 -25.35
C GLU A 513 16.42 8.22 -24.73
N ARG A 514 16.18 9.53 -24.59
CA ARG A 514 14.90 10.07 -24.11
C ARG A 514 13.91 10.16 -25.26
N LEU A 515 12.76 9.51 -25.12
CA LEU A 515 11.66 9.63 -26.08
C LEU A 515 10.70 10.75 -25.71
N ALA A 516 10.21 10.76 -24.46
CA ALA A 516 9.16 11.68 -24.05
C ALA A 516 9.23 12.01 -22.56
N SER A 517 8.83 13.23 -22.22
CA SER A 517 8.41 13.56 -20.86
C SER A 517 6.97 13.13 -20.65
N ILE A 518 6.67 12.70 -19.43
CA ILE A 518 5.34 12.29 -19.01
C ILE A 518 4.82 13.29 -17.99
N ASP A 519 3.63 13.81 -18.23
CA ASP A 519 2.92 14.65 -17.28
C ASP A 519 2.58 13.83 -16.05
N LEU A 520 2.98 14.33 -14.88
CA LEU A 520 2.75 13.66 -13.61
C LEU A 520 1.28 13.72 -13.23
N LYS A 521 0.82 12.70 -12.51
CA LYS A 521 -0.53 12.61 -11.97
C LYS A 521 -0.45 12.45 -10.46
N ASP A 522 -1.42 13.05 -9.77
CA ASP A 522 -1.66 12.78 -8.36
C ASP A 522 -1.81 11.28 -8.12
N MET A 523 -1.41 10.84 -6.93
CA MET A 523 -1.70 9.47 -6.53
C MET A 523 -3.21 9.26 -6.35
N ASN A 524 -3.79 8.26 -7.00
CA ASN A 524 -5.25 8.02 -6.97
C ASN A 524 -5.64 6.54 -6.77
N ALA A 525 -4.66 5.65 -6.61
CA ALA A 525 -4.86 4.22 -6.44
C ALA A 525 -3.73 3.60 -5.63
N LYS A 526 -3.95 2.39 -5.10
CA LYS A 526 -3.02 1.63 -4.26
C LYS A 526 -1.64 1.43 -4.87
N ASN A 527 -1.58 1.15 -6.17
CA ASN A 527 -0.33 0.95 -6.92
C ASN A 527 0.18 2.25 -7.55
N GLY A 528 -0.49 3.36 -7.27
CA GLY A 528 -0.29 4.64 -7.93
C GLY A 528 -0.95 4.76 -9.30
N PRO A 529 -0.91 5.96 -9.90
CA PRO A 529 -1.59 6.26 -11.14
C PRO A 529 -1.08 5.39 -12.28
N ALA A 530 -2.01 5.01 -13.16
CA ALA A 530 -1.69 4.33 -14.40
C ALA A 530 -1.28 5.33 -15.48
N TYR A 531 -0.23 4.99 -16.22
CA TYR A 531 0.29 5.74 -17.35
C TYR A 531 0.32 4.87 -18.59
N SER A 532 0.21 5.53 -19.74
CA SER A 532 0.33 4.91 -21.05
C SER A 532 1.11 5.83 -21.96
N PHE A 533 1.95 5.25 -22.81
CA PHE A 533 2.70 5.97 -23.84
C PHE A 533 2.71 5.15 -25.12
N VAL A 534 2.53 5.79 -26.26
CA VAL A 534 2.57 5.13 -27.57
C VAL A 534 3.80 5.61 -28.32
N ASP A 535 4.63 4.65 -28.71
CA ASP A 535 5.79 4.87 -29.57
C ASP A 535 5.51 4.35 -30.99
N THR A 536 6.23 4.90 -31.97
CA THR A 536 6.35 4.32 -33.32
C THR A 536 7.72 3.65 -33.40
N PRO A 537 7.81 2.35 -33.06
CA PRO A 537 9.10 1.69 -32.93
C PRO A 537 9.77 1.49 -34.29
N ALA A 538 11.10 1.58 -34.32
CA ALA A 538 11.89 1.14 -35.46
C ALA A 538 11.83 -0.39 -35.59
N ASN A 539 12.06 -0.92 -36.79
CA ASN A 539 12.23 -2.37 -36.98
C ASN A 539 13.48 -2.87 -36.25
N GLY A 540 13.37 -4.05 -35.63
CA GLY A 540 14.37 -4.64 -34.74
C GLY A 540 13.92 -4.69 -33.28
N THR A 541 14.83 -5.07 -32.38
CA THR A 541 14.54 -5.11 -30.93
C THR A 541 14.67 -3.73 -30.29
N ASN A 542 13.54 -3.19 -29.82
CA ASN A 542 13.48 -1.95 -29.06
C ASN A 542 13.36 -2.28 -27.57
N ALA A 543 14.18 -1.67 -26.71
CA ALA A 543 14.08 -1.84 -25.27
C ALA A 543 13.65 -0.54 -24.59
N TYR A 544 12.73 -0.61 -23.62
CA TYR A 544 12.15 0.54 -22.93
C TYR A 544 12.30 0.44 -21.42
N ARG A 545 12.43 1.60 -20.77
CA ARG A 545 12.34 1.73 -19.31
C ARG A 545 11.85 3.13 -18.94
N ILE A 546 11.27 3.26 -17.76
CA ILE A 546 10.85 4.54 -17.18
C ILE A 546 11.96 5.07 -16.29
N ALA A 547 12.27 6.35 -16.43
CA ALA A 547 13.15 7.10 -15.54
C ALA A 547 12.32 8.12 -14.75
N ILE A 548 12.30 7.99 -13.44
CA ILE A 548 11.68 8.97 -12.54
C ILE A 548 12.76 9.80 -11.87
N TYR A 549 12.51 11.11 -11.73
CA TYR A 549 13.38 12.05 -11.05
C TYR A 549 12.67 12.52 -9.78
N PRO A 550 13.07 12.00 -8.61
CA PRO A 550 12.54 12.44 -7.34
C PRO A 550 12.73 13.94 -7.09
N VAL A 551 11.84 14.53 -6.30
CA VAL A 551 11.93 15.95 -5.92
C VAL A 551 13.30 16.28 -5.35
N GLY A 552 13.97 17.28 -5.94
CA GLY A 552 15.28 17.76 -5.50
C GLY A 552 16.42 16.77 -5.74
N ASN A 553 16.21 15.72 -6.53
CA ASN A 553 17.23 14.73 -6.87
C ASN A 553 17.48 14.65 -8.38
N THR A 554 18.73 14.79 -8.80
CA THR A 554 19.14 14.68 -10.20
C THR A 554 19.42 13.25 -10.63
N THR A 555 19.48 12.30 -9.69
CA THR A 555 19.73 10.87 -9.96
C THR A 555 18.40 10.15 -10.17
N PRO A 556 18.13 9.63 -11.38
CA PRO A 556 16.88 8.95 -11.64
C PRO A 556 16.83 7.57 -10.99
N LYS A 557 15.62 7.11 -10.67
CA LYS A 557 15.34 5.68 -10.44
C LYS A 557 14.73 5.09 -11.71
N TYR A 558 15.15 3.88 -12.06
CA TYR A 558 14.70 3.20 -13.27
C TYR A 558 13.73 2.07 -12.93
N SER A 559 12.68 1.91 -13.74
CA SER A 559 11.87 0.70 -13.75
C SER A 559 12.68 -0.51 -14.26
N ASN A 560 12.06 -1.70 -14.24
CA ASN A 560 12.51 -2.81 -15.07
C ASN A 560 12.57 -2.40 -16.56
N THR A 561 13.37 -3.13 -17.34
CA THR A 561 13.41 -2.98 -18.79
C THR A 561 12.49 -3.99 -19.45
N VAL A 562 11.75 -3.56 -20.47
CA VAL A 562 10.93 -4.41 -21.33
C VAL A 562 11.41 -4.27 -22.77
N SER A 563 11.31 -5.33 -23.56
CA SER A 563 11.74 -5.32 -24.97
C SER A 563 10.63 -5.78 -25.89
N SER A 564 10.60 -5.24 -27.10
CA SER A 564 9.69 -5.67 -28.15
C SER A 564 10.46 -5.78 -29.46
N LEU A 565 10.33 -6.95 -30.09
CA LEU A 565 10.84 -7.22 -31.42
C LEU A 565 9.81 -6.75 -32.44
N VAL A 566 10.24 -5.88 -33.35
CA VAL A 566 9.40 -5.34 -34.41
C VAL A 566 9.95 -5.81 -35.74
N ILE A 567 9.28 -6.77 -36.38
CA ILE A 567 9.69 -7.25 -37.70
C ILE A 567 9.09 -6.36 -38.79
N SER A 568 9.86 -6.12 -39.85
CA SER A 568 9.40 -5.39 -41.02
C SER A 568 8.18 -6.05 -41.66
N GLN A 569 7.24 -5.24 -42.16
CA GLN A 569 6.15 -5.74 -43.01
C GLN A 569 6.64 -6.21 -44.39
N LYS A 570 7.85 -5.83 -44.80
CA LYS A 570 8.50 -6.30 -46.04
C LYS A 570 9.21 -7.65 -45.87
N ALA A 571 9.26 -8.21 -44.66
CA ALA A 571 9.89 -9.50 -44.41
C ALA A 571 9.22 -10.59 -45.27
N ILE A 572 10.04 -11.33 -46.02
CA ILE A 572 9.57 -12.47 -46.80
C ILE A 572 9.65 -13.69 -45.90
N TRP A 573 8.53 -14.37 -45.70
CA TRP A 573 8.48 -15.56 -44.86
C TRP A 573 8.60 -16.81 -45.73
N ASN A 574 9.72 -17.52 -45.59
CA ASN A 574 9.98 -18.76 -46.31
C ASN A 574 9.54 -19.94 -45.43
N ASP A 575 8.66 -20.79 -45.96
CA ASP A 575 8.30 -22.04 -45.31
C ASP A 575 9.51 -22.99 -45.31
N VAL A 576 10.06 -23.25 -44.12
CA VAL A 576 11.20 -24.14 -43.89
C VAL A 576 10.77 -25.40 -43.13
N SER A 577 9.46 -25.68 -43.05
CA SER A 577 8.90 -26.74 -42.23
C SER A 577 9.47 -28.11 -42.59
N THR A 578 9.55 -28.43 -43.89
CA THR A 578 10.07 -29.72 -44.36
C THR A 578 11.57 -29.89 -44.14
N THR A 579 12.29 -28.81 -43.83
CA THR A 579 13.72 -28.86 -43.49
C THR A 579 13.93 -29.30 -42.05
N TYR A 580 13.12 -28.81 -41.12
CA TYR A 580 13.35 -28.97 -39.68
C TYR A 580 12.34 -29.89 -38.99
N VAL A 581 11.10 -29.94 -39.49
CA VAL A 581 10.01 -30.71 -38.91
C VAL A 581 9.85 -32.00 -39.71
N THR A 582 9.98 -33.13 -39.02
CA THR A 582 9.63 -34.44 -39.59
C THR A 582 8.12 -34.58 -39.61
N ASN A 583 7.56 -34.94 -40.77
CA ASN A 583 6.13 -35.20 -40.95
C ASN A 583 5.21 -34.03 -40.48
N PRO A 584 5.41 -32.79 -40.97
CA PRO A 584 4.67 -31.61 -40.50
C PRO A 584 3.18 -31.62 -40.86
N GLY A 585 2.79 -32.32 -41.93
CA GLY A 585 1.39 -32.51 -42.36
C GLY A 585 0.77 -33.84 -41.89
N PHE A 586 1.50 -34.67 -41.14
CA PHE A 586 1.07 -36.02 -40.78
C PHE A 586 0.78 -36.93 -42.00
N ASP A 587 1.44 -36.67 -43.14
CA ASP A 587 1.23 -37.33 -44.43
C ASP A 587 1.97 -38.67 -44.59
N GLU A 588 2.80 -39.05 -43.61
CA GLU A 588 3.50 -40.33 -43.62
C GLU A 588 2.54 -41.50 -43.42
N SER A 589 2.18 -42.16 -44.52
CA SER A 589 1.22 -43.27 -44.55
C SER A 589 1.52 -44.42 -43.58
N SER A 590 2.79 -44.61 -43.19
CA SER A 590 3.20 -45.59 -42.18
C SER A 590 2.63 -45.30 -40.78
N SER A 591 2.23 -44.06 -40.51
CA SER A 591 1.60 -43.64 -39.25
C SER A 591 0.07 -43.76 -39.27
N TRP A 592 -0.53 -43.91 -40.46
CA TRP A 592 -1.98 -43.89 -40.61
C TRP A 592 -2.62 -45.16 -40.09
N GLN A 593 -3.69 -45.00 -39.33
CA GLN A 593 -4.49 -46.13 -38.90
C GLN A 593 -5.33 -46.67 -40.06
N THR A 594 -5.43 -47.99 -40.14
CA THR A 594 -6.27 -48.71 -41.12
C THR A 594 -7.64 -49.09 -40.53
N THR A 595 -7.83 -48.88 -39.23
CA THR A 595 -9.08 -49.13 -38.50
C THR A 595 -9.41 -47.94 -37.58
N SER A 596 -10.69 -47.79 -37.23
CA SER A 596 -11.13 -46.77 -36.27
C SER A 596 -10.53 -47.02 -34.89
N VAL A 597 -10.13 -45.94 -34.21
CA VAL A 597 -9.48 -45.99 -32.90
C VAL A 597 -10.47 -45.59 -31.82
N THR A 598 -10.71 -46.47 -30.85
CA THR A 598 -11.50 -46.17 -29.64
C THR A 598 -10.59 -45.71 -28.51
N ASN A 599 -11.15 -45.18 -27.41
CA ASN A 599 -10.35 -44.90 -26.23
C ASN A 599 -9.68 -46.15 -25.65
N GLY A 600 -8.54 -45.97 -25.01
CA GLY A 600 -7.81 -47.02 -24.32
C GLY A 600 -6.32 -46.71 -24.16
N THR A 601 -5.71 -47.32 -23.15
CA THR A 601 -4.30 -47.06 -22.79
C THR A 601 -3.32 -47.35 -23.93
N ALA A 602 -3.62 -48.33 -24.78
CA ALA A 602 -2.82 -48.69 -25.96
C ALA A 602 -3.22 -47.93 -27.24
N ASN A 603 -4.15 -46.98 -27.16
CA ASN A 603 -4.75 -46.27 -28.29
C ASN A 603 -4.28 -44.83 -28.43
N HIS A 604 -3.10 -44.54 -27.90
CA HIS A 604 -2.26 -43.40 -28.25
C HIS A 604 -1.14 -43.90 -29.16
N LYS A 605 -1.35 -43.81 -30.47
CA LYS A 605 -0.53 -44.49 -31.49
C LYS A 605 0.70 -43.66 -31.85
N PRO A 606 1.84 -44.31 -32.13
CA PRO A 606 3.03 -43.59 -32.57
C PRO A 606 2.77 -42.88 -33.90
N VAL A 607 3.40 -41.72 -34.07
CA VAL A 607 3.36 -40.94 -35.31
C VAL A 607 4.80 -40.61 -35.70
N THR A 608 5.17 -40.82 -36.96
CA THR A 608 6.53 -40.59 -37.46
C THR A 608 6.98 -39.18 -37.07
N GLY A 609 8.09 -39.09 -36.32
CA GLY A 609 8.68 -37.82 -35.86
C GLY A 609 8.03 -37.19 -34.63
N TRP A 610 6.85 -37.63 -34.19
CA TRP A 610 6.09 -37.00 -33.10
C TRP A 610 5.90 -37.96 -31.92
N THR A 611 6.26 -37.52 -30.73
CA THR A 611 6.23 -38.35 -29.52
C THR A 611 5.07 -37.94 -28.61
N THR A 612 4.33 -38.92 -28.11
CA THR A 612 3.36 -38.73 -27.02
C THR A 612 3.72 -39.63 -25.84
N THR A 613 3.48 -39.15 -24.63
CA THR A 613 3.61 -39.94 -23.38
C THR A 613 2.25 -40.28 -22.79
N CYS A 614 1.14 -39.92 -23.46
CA CYS A 614 -0.18 -40.19 -22.93
C CYS A 614 -0.51 -41.69 -23.05
N THR A 615 -0.92 -42.29 -21.94
CA THR A 615 -1.32 -43.70 -21.85
C THR A 615 -2.67 -43.85 -21.14
N ASP A 616 -3.51 -42.80 -21.14
CA ASP A 616 -4.74 -42.76 -20.36
C ASP A 616 -5.86 -43.59 -21.02
N ALA A 617 -6.60 -44.35 -20.23
CA ALA A 617 -7.65 -45.23 -20.74
C ALA A 617 -8.86 -44.46 -21.31
N ASN A 618 -9.05 -43.20 -20.92
CA ASN A 618 -10.21 -42.39 -21.26
C ASN A 618 -10.02 -41.52 -22.50
N GLY A 619 -8.87 -41.66 -23.18
CA GLY A 619 -8.55 -40.97 -24.41
C GLY A 619 -8.03 -41.89 -25.50
N SER A 620 -7.83 -41.30 -26.67
CA SER A 620 -7.17 -41.90 -27.82
C SER A 620 -6.56 -40.83 -28.70
N SER A 621 -5.51 -41.19 -29.42
CA SER A 621 -4.88 -40.32 -30.41
C SER A 621 -4.15 -41.14 -31.47
N ALA A 622 -4.22 -40.72 -32.72
CA ALA A 622 -3.53 -41.38 -33.82
C ALA A 622 -3.55 -40.50 -35.09
N ALA A 623 -2.67 -40.81 -36.05
CA ALA A 623 -2.74 -40.21 -37.38
C ALA A 623 -3.69 -41.00 -38.30
N PHE A 624 -4.44 -40.30 -39.14
CA PHE A 624 -5.39 -40.87 -40.09
C PHE A 624 -5.24 -40.23 -41.45
N SER A 625 -5.50 -40.98 -42.53
CA SER A 625 -5.71 -40.38 -43.85
C SER A 625 -6.99 -39.53 -43.84
N ILE A 626 -6.90 -38.32 -44.38
CA ILE A 626 -8.03 -37.44 -44.63
C ILE A 626 -9.05 -38.14 -45.55
N GLY A 627 -10.34 -38.00 -45.25
CA GLY A 627 -11.42 -38.61 -46.02
C GLY A 627 -11.51 -40.14 -45.96
N SER A 628 -10.75 -40.80 -45.07
CA SER A 628 -10.77 -42.25 -44.91
C SER A 628 -12.11 -42.85 -44.43
N GLY A 629 -13.00 -42.03 -43.86
CA GLY A 629 -14.23 -42.50 -43.22
C GLY A 629 -14.01 -43.22 -41.88
N LEU A 630 -12.75 -43.34 -41.43
CA LEU A 630 -12.40 -43.88 -40.12
C LEU A 630 -12.82 -42.93 -39.00
N GLN A 631 -12.86 -43.44 -37.78
CA GLN A 631 -13.31 -42.70 -36.62
C GLN A 631 -12.26 -42.69 -35.49
N LEU A 632 -12.13 -41.56 -34.81
CA LEU A 632 -11.46 -41.43 -33.53
C LEU A 632 -12.51 -41.26 -32.44
N ASN A 633 -12.59 -42.22 -31.52
CA ASN A 633 -13.54 -42.26 -30.40
C ASN A 633 -14.98 -41.90 -30.83
N GLY A 634 -15.44 -42.56 -31.91
CA GLY A 634 -16.79 -42.40 -32.46
C GLY A 634 -17.03 -41.15 -33.31
N ARG A 635 -16.00 -40.35 -33.61
CA ARG A 635 -16.09 -39.17 -34.48
C ARG A 635 -15.29 -39.37 -35.76
N THR A 636 -15.92 -39.10 -36.90
CA THR A 636 -15.33 -39.30 -38.22
C THR A 636 -14.16 -38.33 -38.44
N VAL A 637 -13.06 -38.86 -38.96
CA VAL A 637 -11.88 -38.08 -39.41
C VAL A 637 -12.34 -37.02 -40.41
N PRO A 638 -11.76 -35.80 -40.41
CA PRO A 638 -12.13 -34.76 -41.36
C PRO A 638 -12.14 -35.26 -42.81
N GLY A 639 -13.22 -34.94 -43.53
CA GLY A 639 -13.42 -35.40 -44.90
C GLY A 639 -12.50 -34.72 -45.92
N LYS A 640 -11.95 -33.56 -45.56
CA LYS A 640 -11.09 -32.72 -46.40
C LYS A 640 -9.99 -32.09 -45.54
N ASN A 641 -8.81 -31.92 -46.12
CA ASN A 641 -7.69 -31.24 -45.48
C ASN A 641 -7.92 -29.72 -45.45
N THR A 642 -6.92 -28.98 -45.00
CA THR A 642 -6.94 -27.51 -44.90
C THR A 642 -7.15 -26.79 -46.24
N GLU A 643 -6.83 -27.44 -47.37
CA GLU A 643 -6.99 -26.95 -48.73
C GLU A 643 -8.31 -27.35 -49.38
N GLY A 644 -9.17 -28.07 -48.66
CA GLY A 644 -10.49 -28.49 -49.15
C GLY A 644 -10.47 -29.70 -50.07
N VAL A 645 -9.36 -30.45 -50.12
CA VAL A 645 -9.18 -31.66 -50.94
C VAL A 645 -9.11 -32.92 -50.08
N VAL A 646 -9.34 -34.08 -50.71
CA VAL A 646 -9.28 -35.40 -50.06
C VAL A 646 -7.88 -35.99 -50.25
N ALA A 647 -6.91 -35.45 -49.52
CA ALA A 647 -5.52 -35.85 -49.59
C ALA A 647 -4.82 -35.61 -48.24
N GLY A 648 -3.73 -36.36 -48.01
CA GLY A 648 -2.88 -36.19 -46.83
C GLY A 648 -3.41 -36.84 -45.55
N GLY A 649 -2.74 -36.56 -44.44
CA GLY A 649 -3.07 -37.07 -43.11
C GLY A 649 -3.47 -35.98 -42.11
N ALA A 650 -3.90 -36.42 -40.93
CA ALA A 650 -4.09 -35.54 -39.78
C ALA A 650 -3.90 -36.32 -38.47
N LEU A 651 -3.30 -35.67 -37.47
CA LEU A 651 -3.19 -36.19 -36.10
C LEU A 651 -4.48 -35.89 -35.34
N GLY A 652 -5.24 -36.92 -35.00
CA GLY A 652 -6.44 -36.79 -34.15
C GLY A 652 -6.13 -37.01 -32.67
N ILE A 653 -6.72 -36.20 -31.79
CA ILE A 653 -6.64 -36.31 -30.33
C ILE A 653 -8.03 -36.16 -29.71
N SER A 654 -8.40 -37.09 -28.83
CA SER A 654 -9.60 -37.06 -27.99
C SER A 654 -9.23 -37.50 -26.57
N GLN A 655 -9.48 -36.66 -25.57
CA GLN A 655 -9.12 -36.89 -24.17
C GLN A 655 -10.22 -36.41 -23.21
N GLY A 656 -10.32 -37.06 -22.04
CA GLY A 656 -11.22 -36.68 -20.96
C GLY A 656 -10.55 -36.62 -19.58
N TRP A 657 -11.33 -36.19 -18.60
CA TRP A 657 -11.06 -36.20 -17.16
C TRP A 657 -9.90 -35.33 -16.67
N GLY A 658 -9.70 -34.15 -17.26
CA GLY A 658 -8.62 -33.26 -16.78
C GLY A 658 -7.22 -33.73 -17.18
N VAL A 659 -7.11 -34.74 -18.04
CA VAL A 659 -5.83 -35.32 -18.45
C VAL A 659 -5.30 -34.60 -19.69
N ALA A 660 -3.98 -34.39 -19.72
CA ALA A 660 -3.24 -33.84 -20.86
C ALA A 660 -2.96 -34.93 -21.90
N SER A 661 -3.28 -34.65 -23.15
CA SER A 661 -2.91 -35.49 -24.30
C SER A 661 -2.36 -34.60 -25.40
N PHE A 662 -1.07 -34.78 -25.69
CA PHE A 662 -0.35 -33.97 -26.65
C PHE A 662 0.81 -34.74 -27.27
N TYR A 663 1.28 -34.25 -28.40
CA TYR A 663 2.44 -34.75 -29.13
C TYR A 663 3.49 -33.65 -29.19
N THR A 664 4.75 -34.06 -29.08
CA THR A 664 5.89 -33.15 -29.18
C THR A 664 6.89 -33.60 -30.22
N GLN A 665 7.58 -32.64 -30.82
CA GLN A 665 8.74 -32.90 -31.65
C GLN A 665 9.81 -31.87 -31.31
N LYS A 666 11.01 -32.37 -31.01
CA LYS A 666 12.18 -31.52 -30.79
C LYS A 666 12.87 -31.33 -32.13
N VAL A 667 13.02 -30.07 -32.55
CA VAL A 667 13.75 -29.67 -33.76
C VAL A 667 14.90 -28.76 -33.35
N THR A 668 15.93 -28.64 -34.19
CA THR A 668 17.06 -27.73 -33.94
C THR A 668 17.04 -26.68 -35.05
N LEU A 669 16.87 -25.41 -34.67
CA LEU A 669 16.82 -24.29 -35.61
C LEU A 669 18.13 -23.47 -35.49
N PRO A 670 18.77 -23.08 -36.60
CA PRO A 670 19.94 -22.21 -36.56
C PRO A 670 19.57 -20.79 -36.08
N ALA A 671 20.57 -19.92 -35.95
CA ALA A 671 20.32 -18.51 -35.69
C ALA A 671 19.44 -17.91 -36.81
N GLY A 672 18.44 -17.13 -36.44
CA GLY A 672 17.49 -16.55 -37.39
C GLY A 672 16.19 -16.11 -36.74
N THR A 673 15.38 -15.38 -37.51
CA THR A 673 14.05 -14.95 -37.10
C THR A 673 13.00 -15.90 -37.67
N TYR A 674 12.17 -16.47 -36.80
CA TYR A 674 11.18 -17.50 -37.14
C TYR A 674 9.79 -17.11 -36.66
N ARG A 675 8.77 -17.66 -37.31
CA ARG A 675 7.42 -17.77 -36.76
C ARG A 675 6.92 -19.19 -36.94
N ILE A 676 6.12 -19.63 -35.98
CA ILE A 676 5.57 -20.98 -35.96
C ILE A 676 4.06 -20.89 -36.12
N GLY A 677 3.46 -21.85 -36.81
CA GLY A 677 2.03 -21.97 -36.93
C GLY A 677 1.58 -23.42 -36.96
N TYR A 678 0.28 -23.61 -36.79
CA TYR A 678 -0.36 -24.92 -36.93
C TYR A 678 -1.81 -24.75 -37.38
N THR A 679 -2.40 -25.81 -37.92
CA THR A 679 -3.81 -25.83 -38.29
C THR A 679 -4.56 -26.90 -37.52
N VAL A 680 -5.76 -26.58 -37.03
CA VAL A 680 -6.58 -27.48 -36.21
C VAL A 680 -8.03 -27.48 -36.66
N TYR A 681 -8.64 -28.65 -36.72
CA TYR A 681 -10.06 -28.87 -36.97
C TYR A 681 -10.71 -29.47 -35.73
N ASN A 682 -11.77 -28.84 -35.25
CA ASN A 682 -12.59 -29.44 -34.20
C ASN A 682 -13.80 -30.15 -34.84
N VAL A 683 -13.90 -31.47 -34.67
CA VAL A 683 -15.00 -32.25 -35.24
C VAL A 683 -16.30 -32.06 -34.46
N ALA A 684 -16.22 -31.97 -33.13
CA ALA A 684 -17.40 -31.91 -32.27
C ALA A 684 -17.04 -31.36 -30.88
N ASN A 685 -18.05 -30.78 -30.22
CA ASN A 685 -18.02 -30.20 -28.87
C ASN A 685 -17.14 -28.94 -28.73
N THR A 686 -17.72 -27.86 -28.19
CA THR A 686 -17.05 -26.58 -27.94
C THR A 686 -16.62 -26.41 -26.47
N GLY A 687 -16.50 -27.52 -25.74
CA GLY A 687 -16.15 -27.53 -24.32
C GLY A 687 -14.81 -26.82 -24.05
N ALA A 688 -14.69 -26.21 -22.87
CA ALA A 688 -13.48 -25.53 -22.47
C ALA A 688 -12.30 -26.52 -22.34
N PHE A 689 -11.10 -26.08 -22.69
CA PHE A 689 -9.87 -26.86 -22.52
C PHE A 689 -8.65 -25.96 -22.26
N ILE A 690 -7.56 -26.55 -21.77
CA ILE A 690 -6.26 -25.88 -21.70
C ILE A 690 -5.47 -26.28 -22.94
N ASN A 691 -5.15 -25.31 -23.79
CA ASN A 691 -4.46 -25.55 -25.04
C ASN A 691 -2.95 -25.76 -24.78
N LEU A 692 -2.40 -26.83 -25.36
CA LEU A 692 -0.98 -27.17 -25.27
C LEU A 692 -0.30 -27.09 -26.64
N CYS A 693 -0.94 -26.42 -27.62
CA CYS A 693 -0.38 -26.20 -28.95
C CYS A 693 0.54 -24.98 -28.95
N GLY A 694 1.79 -25.15 -29.37
CA GLY A 694 2.78 -24.08 -29.39
C GLY A 694 4.21 -24.59 -29.40
N TYR A 695 5.13 -23.84 -28.79
CA TYR A 695 6.56 -24.17 -28.82
C TYR A 695 7.30 -23.76 -27.56
N GLN A 696 8.47 -24.36 -27.34
CA GLN A 696 9.43 -24.00 -26.30
C GLN A 696 10.82 -23.90 -26.91
N ALA A 697 11.45 -22.72 -26.86
CA ALA A 697 12.81 -22.52 -27.36
C ALA A 697 13.84 -22.67 -26.21
N GLY A 698 14.70 -23.68 -26.29
CA GLY A 698 15.70 -24.00 -25.27
C GLY A 698 15.08 -24.22 -23.90
N THR A 699 15.59 -23.50 -22.89
CA THR A 699 15.11 -23.55 -21.51
C THR A 699 14.05 -22.47 -21.19
N GLN A 700 13.56 -21.73 -22.19
CA GLN A 700 12.55 -20.69 -21.96
C GLN A 700 11.19 -21.31 -21.60
N SER A 701 10.29 -20.51 -21.02
CA SER A 701 8.90 -20.94 -20.80
C SER A 701 8.20 -21.23 -22.14
N PRO A 702 7.33 -22.25 -22.21
CA PRO A 702 6.59 -22.55 -23.43
C PRO A 702 5.60 -21.44 -23.78
N VAL A 703 5.44 -21.19 -25.07
CA VAL A 703 4.45 -20.28 -25.65
C VAL A 703 3.34 -21.12 -26.26
N TYR A 704 2.12 -21.04 -25.72
CA TYR A 704 0.94 -21.77 -26.21
C TYR A 704 -0.14 -20.83 -26.75
N ASP A 705 -0.97 -21.33 -27.67
CA ASP A 705 -2.18 -20.63 -28.12
C ASP A 705 -3.14 -20.48 -26.92
N ASN A 706 -3.70 -19.29 -26.74
CA ASN A 706 -4.56 -18.95 -25.61
C ASN A 706 -6.04 -19.31 -25.83
N ALA A 707 -6.40 -19.90 -26.97
CA ALA A 707 -7.77 -20.34 -27.24
C ALA A 707 -8.21 -21.43 -26.26
N THR A 708 -9.30 -21.18 -25.53
CA THR A 708 -9.88 -22.12 -24.57
C THR A 708 -11.05 -22.93 -25.13
N SER A 709 -11.50 -22.63 -26.36
CA SER A 709 -12.55 -23.35 -27.10
C SER A 709 -12.35 -23.17 -28.61
N LEU A 710 -12.89 -24.08 -29.42
CA LEU A 710 -12.76 -24.06 -30.88
C LEU A 710 -14.11 -24.34 -31.55
N GLN A 711 -14.45 -23.57 -32.59
CA GLN A 711 -15.64 -23.81 -33.39
C GLN A 711 -15.56 -25.16 -34.11
N THR A 712 -16.68 -25.87 -34.16
CA THR A 712 -16.78 -27.16 -34.84
C THR A 712 -16.95 -26.98 -36.34
N GLY A 713 -16.39 -27.89 -37.14
CA GLY A 713 -16.73 -27.99 -38.56
C GLY A 713 -15.88 -27.15 -39.51
N SER A 714 -14.80 -26.51 -39.02
CA SER A 714 -13.88 -25.72 -39.84
C SER A 714 -12.43 -25.84 -39.38
N TRP A 715 -11.50 -25.69 -40.31
CA TRP A 715 -10.07 -25.60 -40.03
C TRP A 715 -9.73 -24.18 -39.54
N ARG A 716 -8.99 -24.08 -38.43
CA ARG A 716 -8.43 -22.83 -37.89
C ARG A 716 -6.91 -22.89 -37.99
N THR A 717 -6.31 -21.93 -38.69
CA THR A 717 -4.86 -21.73 -38.70
C THR A 717 -4.48 -20.67 -37.68
N THR A 718 -3.46 -20.97 -36.88
CA THR A 718 -2.86 -20.04 -35.91
C THR A 718 -1.39 -19.85 -36.30
N THR A 719 -0.90 -18.61 -36.31
CA THR A 719 0.52 -18.27 -36.43
C THR A 719 0.91 -17.42 -35.22
N PHE A 720 1.97 -17.84 -34.52
CA PHE A 720 2.51 -17.13 -33.36
C PHE A 720 3.31 -15.90 -33.77
N ASP A 721 3.46 -14.96 -32.83
CA ASP A 721 4.35 -13.81 -33.03
C ASP A 721 5.79 -14.27 -33.33
N PRO A 722 6.50 -13.58 -34.25
CA PRO A 722 7.88 -13.88 -34.56
C PRO A 722 8.82 -13.84 -33.34
N PHE A 723 9.85 -14.70 -33.37
CA PHE A 723 10.94 -14.69 -32.40
C PHE A 723 12.30 -14.84 -33.12
N THR A 724 13.37 -14.35 -32.49
CA THR A 724 14.73 -14.44 -33.03
C THR A 724 15.59 -15.33 -32.16
N LEU A 725 16.25 -16.29 -32.80
CA LEU A 725 17.29 -17.12 -32.21
C LEU A 725 18.66 -16.51 -32.54
N ILE A 726 19.44 -16.19 -31.51
CA ILE A 726 20.79 -15.61 -31.68
C ILE A 726 21.86 -16.67 -32.00
N LYS A 727 21.52 -17.94 -31.81
CA LYS A 727 22.37 -19.10 -32.08
C LYS A 727 21.50 -20.30 -32.35
N GLU A 728 22.11 -21.37 -32.84
CA GLU A 728 21.45 -22.66 -32.95
C GLU A 728 20.81 -23.07 -31.62
N THR A 729 19.50 -23.36 -31.66
CA THR A 729 18.69 -23.59 -30.47
C THR A 729 17.70 -24.72 -30.73
N ASP A 730 17.60 -25.63 -29.76
CA ASP A 730 16.56 -26.65 -29.75
C ASP A 730 15.18 -26.02 -29.49
N VAL A 731 14.22 -26.30 -30.34
CA VAL A 731 12.82 -25.89 -30.21
C VAL A 731 11.93 -27.13 -30.09
N THR A 732 11.20 -27.23 -28.98
CA THR A 732 10.21 -28.29 -28.78
C THR A 732 8.85 -27.78 -29.24
N LEU A 733 8.33 -28.33 -30.34
CA LEU A 733 6.97 -28.11 -30.81
C LEU A 733 6.01 -28.98 -30.00
N SER A 734 4.80 -28.48 -29.75
CA SER A 734 3.76 -29.21 -29.03
C SER A 734 2.40 -29.02 -29.69
N LEU A 735 1.59 -30.08 -29.74
CA LEU A 735 0.21 -30.09 -30.25
C LEU A 735 -0.68 -30.95 -29.35
N GLY A 736 -1.73 -30.36 -28.81
CA GLY A 736 -2.71 -31.07 -27.99
C GLY A 736 -3.36 -30.19 -26.96
N TYR A 737 -3.93 -30.81 -25.92
CA TYR A 737 -4.67 -30.11 -24.89
C TYR A 737 -4.79 -30.90 -23.59
N THR A 738 -5.11 -30.21 -22.51
CA THR A 738 -5.69 -30.79 -21.30
C THR A 738 -7.20 -30.64 -21.36
N SER A 739 -7.89 -31.78 -21.32
CA SER A 739 -9.35 -31.85 -21.30
C SER A 739 -9.95 -31.18 -20.05
N ALA A 740 -11.21 -30.76 -20.12
CA ALA A 740 -11.96 -30.37 -18.92
C ALA A 740 -12.38 -31.60 -18.10
N GLY A 741 -12.83 -31.36 -16.87
CA GLY A 741 -13.41 -32.40 -16.01
C GLY A 741 -14.67 -32.99 -16.63
N GLY A 742 -14.60 -34.24 -17.09
CA GLY A 742 -15.71 -34.95 -17.73
C GLY A 742 -15.25 -36.01 -18.74
N THR A 743 -16.19 -36.74 -19.33
CA THR A 743 -15.86 -37.78 -20.31
C THR A 743 -15.24 -37.19 -21.57
N SER A 744 -14.44 -37.96 -22.31
CA SER A 744 -13.89 -37.49 -23.60
C SER A 744 -14.98 -37.13 -24.62
N THR A 745 -16.18 -37.69 -24.48
CA THR A 745 -17.33 -37.38 -25.35
C THR A 745 -17.94 -35.99 -25.16
N SER A 746 -17.63 -35.28 -24.07
CA SER A 746 -18.02 -33.87 -23.86
C SER A 746 -16.90 -32.87 -24.19
N ASN A 747 -15.69 -33.36 -24.44
CA ASN A 747 -14.51 -32.60 -24.78
C ASN A 747 -14.33 -32.47 -26.31
N PRO A 748 -13.54 -31.50 -26.81
CA PRO A 748 -13.32 -31.33 -28.24
C PRO A 748 -12.60 -32.54 -28.85
N TYR A 749 -12.85 -32.77 -30.14
CA TYR A 749 -12.17 -33.79 -30.95
C TYR A 749 -11.29 -33.07 -31.96
N LEU A 750 -10.01 -32.94 -31.63
CA LEU A 750 -9.09 -32.08 -32.36
C LEU A 750 -8.28 -32.89 -33.37
N PHE A 751 -8.29 -32.45 -34.62
CA PHE A 751 -7.43 -32.97 -35.68
C PHE A 751 -6.47 -31.88 -36.11
N PHE A 752 -5.17 -32.18 -36.06
CA PHE A 752 -4.10 -31.27 -36.40
C PHE A 752 -3.54 -31.62 -37.77
N ASP A 753 -3.28 -30.58 -38.56
CA ASP A 753 -2.65 -30.62 -39.87
C ASP A 753 -1.69 -29.42 -39.97
N LYS A 754 -0.68 -29.55 -40.82
CA LYS A 754 0.18 -28.46 -41.28
C LYS A 754 0.82 -27.65 -40.15
N VAL A 755 1.83 -28.23 -39.51
CA VAL A 755 2.76 -27.52 -38.64
C VAL A 755 3.73 -26.74 -39.51
N VAL A 756 3.74 -25.42 -39.35
CA VAL A 756 4.52 -24.51 -40.16
C VAL A 756 5.63 -23.88 -39.32
N ILE A 757 6.87 -23.96 -39.80
CA ILE A 757 7.97 -23.10 -39.38
C ILE A 757 8.34 -22.25 -40.59
N GLU A 758 8.19 -20.94 -40.46
CA GLU A 758 8.66 -20.00 -41.46
C GLU A 758 9.87 -19.24 -40.92
N GLN A 759 10.90 -19.12 -41.77
CA GLN A 759 12.06 -18.28 -41.50
C GLN A 759 11.92 -16.97 -42.27
N ALA A 760 12.16 -15.86 -41.59
CA ALA A 760 12.19 -14.56 -42.24
C ALA A 760 13.46 -14.44 -43.10
N ASP A 761 13.29 -14.15 -44.38
CA ASP A 761 14.31 -13.58 -45.24
C ASP A 761 14.21 -12.06 -45.19
N LEU A 762 15.28 -11.47 -44.67
CA LEU A 762 15.40 -10.05 -44.39
C LEU A 762 16.42 -9.37 -45.32
N THR A 763 16.97 -10.12 -46.29
CA THR A 763 18.03 -9.64 -47.21
C THR A 763 17.61 -8.50 -48.12
N ASN A 764 16.31 -8.34 -48.39
CA ASN A 764 15.74 -7.29 -49.25
C ASN A 764 14.92 -6.25 -48.46
N VAL A 765 15.01 -6.24 -47.14
CA VAL A 765 14.30 -5.28 -46.29
C VAL A 765 15.09 -3.98 -46.23
N ASP A 766 14.87 -3.09 -47.20
CA ASP A 766 15.35 -1.70 -47.17
C ASP A 766 14.45 -0.86 -46.25
N ASP A 767 14.46 -1.19 -44.97
CA ASP A 767 13.92 -0.35 -43.91
C ASP A 767 15.12 0.11 -43.09
N ALA A 768 15.23 1.41 -42.82
CA ALA A 768 16.40 2.06 -42.23
C ALA A 768 16.74 1.67 -40.75
N GLY A 769 16.51 0.42 -40.35
CA GLY A 769 16.98 -0.18 -39.11
C GLY A 769 17.82 -1.41 -39.42
N GLU A 770 19.13 -1.31 -39.20
CA GLU A 770 20.01 -2.48 -39.19
C GLU A 770 19.47 -3.51 -38.19
N GLU A 771 19.03 -4.65 -38.68
CA GLU A 771 18.82 -5.81 -37.83
C GLU A 771 20.21 -6.32 -37.42
N ILE A 772 20.66 -5.99 -36.21
CA ILE A 772 21.90 -6.55 -35.68
C ILE A 772 21.70 -8.06 -35.49
N VAL A 773 22.28 -8.85 -36.38
CA VAL A 773 22.74 -10.19 -36.04
C VAL A 773 23.92 -10.01 -35.09
N TYR A 774 23.77 -10.35 -33.81
CA TYR A 774 24.91 -10.36 -32.89
C TYR A 774 25.91 -11.37 -33.42
N LEU A 775 27.06 -10.89 -33.89
CA LEU A 775 28.18 -11.74 -34.27
C LEU A 775 28.84 -12.21 -32.98
N ASP A 776 28.84 -13.52 -32.70
CA ASP A 776 29.72 -14.07 -31.69
C ASP A 776 31.17 -13.89 -32.17
N ILE A 777 31.82 -12.88 -31.62
CA ILE A 777 33.23 -12.56 -31.90
C ILE A 777 34.17 -13.18 -30.87
N THR A 778 33.69 -14.09 -30.02
CA THR A 778 34.51 -14.69 -28.96
C THR A 778 35.76 -15.36 -29.55
N ASP A 779 35.60 -16.10 -30.65
CA ASP A 779 36.73 -16.75 -31.35
C ASP A 779 37.59 -15.79 -32.19
N SER A 780 37.12 -14.56 -32.43
CA SER A 780 37.87 -13.54 -33.18
C SER A 780 38.58 -12.51 -32.29
N LEU A 781 38.17 -12.37 -31.02
CA LEU A 781 38.83 -11.53 -30.02
C LEU A 781 39.73 -12.30 -29.06
N PHE A 782 39.37 -13.54 -28.72
CA PHE A 782 40.13 -14.36 -27.80
C PHE A 782 40.85 -15.48 -28.54
N VAL A 783 42.18 -15.53 -28.39
CA VAL A 783 42.94 -16.72 -28.78
C VAL A 783 42.66 -17.77 -27.71
N ASN A 784 41.88 -18.80 -28.07
CA ASN A 784 41.57 -19.98 -27.24
C ASN A 784 40.70 -19.70 -25.98
N PRO A 785 39.43 -19.30 -26.16
CA PRO A 785 38.51 -19.00 -25.05
C PRO A 785 38.13 -20.21 -24.19
N GLY A 786 38.35 -21.45 -24.66
CA GLY A 786 38.06 -22.67 -23.93
C GLY A 786 39.17 -23.21 -23.03
N PHE A 787 40.42 -22.72 -23.18
CA PHE A 787 41.62 -23.34 -22.58
C PHE A 787 41.79 -24.81 -23.00
N ASP A 788 41.44 -25.13 -24.25
CA ASP A 788 41.32 -26.51 -24.74
C ASP A 788 42.59 -27.01 -25.43
N THR A 789 43.62 -26.17 -25.55
CA THR A 789 44.86 -26.55 -26.22
C THR A 789 45.82 -27.24 -25.26
N GLN A 790 46.58 -28.20 -25.79
CA GLN A 790 47.49 -29.03 -25.01
C GLN A 790 48.56 -28.22 -24.22
N ALA A 791 48.75 -26.93 -24.57
CA ALA A 791 49.66 -26.01 -23.89
C ALA A 791 49.10 -25.42 -22.58
N ASP A 792 47.78 -25.42 -22.38
CA ASP A 792 47.12 -24.83 -21.20
C ASP A 792 47.00 -25.82 -20.02
N PHE A 793 47.15 -27.12 -20.28
CA PHE A 793 47.14 -28.14 -19.25
C PHE A 793 48.49 -28.21 -18.52
N GLN A 794 48.51 -27.84 -17.23
CA GLN A 794 49.69 -27.98 -16.38
C GLN A 794 50.15 -29.45 -16.31
N LYS A 795 51.39 -29.72 -16.74
CA LYS A 795 51.96 -31.08 -16.77
C LYS A 795 52.60 -31.56 -15.45
N ALA A 796 52.41 -30.86 -14.33
CA ALA A 796 52.89 -31.34 -13.03
C ALA A 796 52.06 -30.78 -11.88
N ASN A 797 51.79 -31.61 -10.87
CA ASN A 797 51.27 -31.16 -9.58
C ASN A 797 52.29 -30.20 -8.96
N LEU A 798 51.86 -28.97 -8.70
CA LEU A 798 52.60 -28.00 -7.89
C LEU A 798 52.74 -28.57 -6.47
N ALA A 799 53.98 -28.75 -6.02
CA ALA A 799 54.33 -29.01 -4.63
C ALA A 799 54.39 -27.70 -3.83
#